data_AF-A0A814W0Y1-F1
#
_entry.id   AF-A0A814W0Y1-F1
#
_cell.length_a   1.000
_cell.length_b   1.000
_cell.length_c   1.000
_cell.angle_alpha   90.00
_cell.angle_beta   90.00
_cell.angle_gamma   90.00
#
_symmetry.space_group_name_H-M   'P 1'
#
loop_
_entity.id
_entity.type
_entity.pdbx_description
1 polymer ?
#
loop_
_entity_poly.entity_id
_entity_poly.type
_entity_poly.pdbx_seq_one_letter_code
_entity_poly.pdbx_strand_id
1 'polypeptide(L)'
;MYLPDTKWRKLASIHTNSFKVEPIQFMTVNLRFMLNKFEKDDPYKCLVYEILESLMIPQHILALTSNTILGLLWRVVCKQKKDHRTDQLIKALSQTLNTMSLNPSLSADTAIIRAWIEESYNSKEEIMDRIAEIKEHVPAIVLTLDKKMTRNELLEITRSCNSDVLRTVMKLLNHLTIVTNKSNLPENYLPLNLNDNEIFELLPHLLAEGLKFSLRPAAIMAMLCVLSKNAILQERAIRFLVEIKDKWIDFELPENNAYAFSKICVKLPEFFTEDEYLHLKKLHILGGLKINAATHITIQQPFSPKVKEIHHDIKIQCKSCNIIRSTTLFPDVGKSCCALCLPIYNLKDIPEPCTNDYSHLAECSKCACLYAVVQYEKLVFSAAKCHYCRKESRVAPYRRCTVCQNKYVHYDSTETKPNFGEEYTFICAECQHATTSKTIVNVEIDISTLMDQNKKQLYKYLNIKVKDDTNIFSNELSLFKLKDIIEIEHTKDVSISSLPLINHQKPILNPTVVYDQIMTWIQSGQCERVTCYICCNDVARAQIDDTCGNKLCCAEACTECLTSWYQDVKPGCIVLVTHLLCPFCKHAPNGKILKKYNKQACTILRADKRNDIDEHWYYAWCIDCYKVKKAQEKICNANGEIPMLTNFMCDDCTEIRKNSKTKSIKYCPGLNGKNEICGVAISKKDGCNHITCTACYSHWCWLCIKTYGDHIYEHLTEVHGNYG
;
A
#
# COMPACT_ATOMS: atom_id res chain seq x y z
N MET A 1 -37.09 -21.89 -47.48
CA MET A 1 -37.83 -20.81 -48.16
C MET A 1 -37.07 -19.52 -47.91
N TYR A 2 -36.82 -18.76 -48.97
CA TYR A 2 -35.85 -17.67 -49.12
C TYR A 2 -35.90 -16.55 -48.06
N LEU A 3 -34.71 -16.07 -47.68
CA LEU A 3 -34.46 -14.73 -47.12
C LEU A 3 -34.74 -13.65 -48.18
N PRO A 4 -35.20 -12.46 -47.77
CA PRO A 4 -34.80 -11.22 -48.42
C PRO A 4 -33.89 -10.41 -47.50
N ASP A 5 -32.69 -10.14 -48.02
CA ASP A 5 -31.75 -9.09 -47.60
C ASP A 5 -32.41 -7.71 -47.52
N THR A 6 -32.05 -6.88 -46.54
CA THR A 6 -31.44 -5.56 -46.78
C THR A 6 -31.20 -4.74 -45.49
N LYS A 7 -29.92 -4.41 -45.26
CA LYS A 7 -29.41 -3.13 -44.71
C LYS A 7 -29.66 -2.77 -43.22
N TRP A 8 -28.88 -3.36 -42.31
CA TRP A 8 -28.60 -2.78 -40.97
C TRP A 8 -27.15 -2.27 -40.79
N ARG A 9 -26.52 -1.76 -41.85
CA ARG A 9 -25.25 -1.03 -41.75
C ARG A 9 -25.43 0.41 -42.21
N LYS A 10 -25.97 1.27 -41.33
CA LYS A 10 -25.77 2.73 -41.29
C LYS A 10 -26.66 3.36 -40.20
N LEU A 11 -26.29 3.22 -38.94
CA LEU A 11 -26.67 4.16 -37.86
C LEU A 11 -25.49 4.33 -36.89
N ALA A 12 -24.29 4.55 -37.45
CA ALA A 12 -23.16 5.11 -36.74
C ALA A 12 -23.14 6.62 -37.04
N SER A 13 -24.08 7.36 -36.46
CA SER A 13 -24.10 8.83 -36.35
C SER A 13 -25.46 9.31 -35.82
N ILE A 14 -25.76 8.98 -34.56
CA ILE A 14 -26.68 9.79 -33.76
C ILE A 14 -25.96 10.02 -32.43
N HIS A 15 -25.07 11.01 -32.43
CA HIS A 15 -24.67 11.68 -31.19
C HIS A 15 -25.82 12.59 -30.74
N THR A 16 -25.96 12.72 -29.42
CA THR A 16 -26.77 13.70 -28.69
C THR A 16 -28.27 13.65 -28.94
N ASN A 17 -28.92 12.59 -28.45
CA ASN A 17 -30.22 12.74 -27.79
C ASN A 17 -30.28 11.72 -26.66
N SER A 18 -30.55 12.19 -25.45
CA SER A 18 -30.82 11.33 -24.30
C SER A 18 -31.88 10.31 -24.70
N PHE A 19 -31.54 9.02 -24.66
CA PHE A 19 -32.55 7.97 -24.72
C PHE A 19 -33.30 7.98 -23.38
N LYS A 20 -34.19 8.96 -23.21
CA LYS A 20 -35.26 8.93 -22.21
C LYS A 20 -36.46 8.36 -22.93
N VAL A 21 -36.83 7.13 -22.59
CA VAL A 21 -38.17 6.63 -22.93
C VAL A 21 -39.16 7.55 -22.19
N GLU A 22 -40.05 8.22 -22.92
CA GLU A 22 -41.07 9.04 -22.28
C GLU A 22 -41.96 8.15 -21.39
N PRO A 23 -42.20 8.53 -20.12
CA PRO A 23 -43.08 7.76 -19.25
C PRO A 23 -44.48 7.66 -19.87
N ILE A 24 -44.97 6.44 -20.05
CA ILE A 24 -46.29 6.21 -20.63
C ILE A 24 -47.35 6.75 -19.65
N GLN A 25 -48.29 7.58 -20.13
CA GLN A 25 -49.25 8.34 -19.30
C GLN A 25 -50.02 7.52 -18.23
N PHE A 26 -50.36 6.24 -18.47
CA PHE A 26 -51.06 5.40 -17.48
C PHE A 26 -50.15 4.86 -16.35
N MET A 27 -48.82 4.93 -16.50
CA MET A 27 -47.85 4.53 -15.47
C MET A 27 -47.60 5.62 -14.41
N THR A 28 -48.38 6.71 -14.44
CA THR A 28 -48.41 7.76 -13.40
C THR A 28 -49.08 7.31 -12.09
N VAL A 29 -49.58 6.07 -12.02
CA VAL A 29 -50.08 5.47 -10.79
C VAL A 29 -48.93 5.37 -9.78
N ASN A 30 -49.17 5.80 -8.53
CA ASN A 30 -48.21 5.60 -7.45
C ASN A 30 -48.03 4.10 -7.18
N LEU A 31 -47.01 3.49 -7.78
CA LEU A 31 -46.72 2.06 -7.68
C LEU A 31 -46.02 1.68 -6.36
N ARG A 32 -45.86 2.60 -5.39
CA ARG A 32 -45.16 2.29 -4.13
C ARG A 32 -45.87 1.21 -3.31
N PHE A 33 -47.18 0.98 -3.50
CA PHE A 33 -47.87 -0.15 -2.87
C PHE A 33 -47.28 -1.52 -3.28
N MET A 34 -46.64 -1.61 -4.45
CA MET A 34 -45.96 -2.82 -4.91
C MET A 34 -44.74 -3.16 -4.04
N LEU A 35 -44.11 -2.16 -3.41
CA LEU A 35 -43.01 -2.40 -2.46
C LEU A 35 -43.53 -3.10 -1.20
N ASN A 36 -44.69 -2.68 -0.69
CA ASN A 36 -45.34 -3.33 0.45
C ASN A 36 -45.81 -4.76 0.10
N LYS A 37 -46.20 -4.99 -1.15
CA LYS A 37 -46.55 -6.32 -1.65
C LYS A 37 -45.32 -7.25 -1.69
N PHE A 38 -44.16 -6.74 -2.10
CA PHE A 38 -42.91 -7.51 -2.13
C PHE A 38 -42.54 -8.12 -0.77
N GLU A 39 -42.80 -7.42 0.33
CA GLU A 39 -42.49 -7.92 1.68
C GLU A 39 -43.50 -8.96 2.21
N LYS A 40 -44.74 -8.94 1.72
CA LYS A 40 -45.86 -9.72 2.28
C LYS A 40 -46.29 -10.91 1.41
N ASP A 41 -45.93 -10.92 0.13
CA ASP A 41 -46.38 -11.88 -0.88
C ASP A 41 -45.16 -12.60 -1.48
N ASP A 42 -44.90 -13.82 -1.01
CA ASP A 42 -43.78 -14.66 -1.46
C ASP A 42 -43.84 -14.99 -2.97
N PRO A 43 -45.00 -15.36 -3.56
CA PRO A 43 -45.14 -15.50 -5.01
C PRO A 43 -44.72 -14.24 -5.79
N TYR A 44 -45.17 -13.07 -5.36
CA TYR A 44 -44.79 -11.81 -6.00
C TYR A 44 -43.30 -11.50 -5.82
N LYS A 45 -42.75 -11.81 -4.64
CA LYS A 45 -41.31 -11.71 -4.38
C LYS A 45 -40.50 -12.58 -5.34
N CYS A 46 -40.86 -13.85 -5.53
CA CYS A 46 -40.23 -14.75 -6.50
C CYS A 46 -40.27 -14.19 -7.93
N LEU A 47 -41.43 -13.71 -8.36
CA LEU A 47 -41.60 -13.09 -9.68
C LEU A 47 -40.64 -11.91 -9.89
N VAL A 48 -40.46 -11.06 -8.88
CA VAL A 48 -39.55 -9.91 -8.97
C VAL A 48 -38.09 -10.35 -9.11
N TYR A 49 -37.66 -11.40 -8.40
CA TYR A 49 -36.32 -11.96 -8.57
C TYR A 49 -36.10 -12.51 -9.97
N GLU A 50 -37.05 -13.31 -10.49
CA GLU A 50 -36.98 -13.91 -11.82
C GLU A 50 -36.94 -12.85 -12.93
N ILE A 51 -37.79 -11.82 -12.84
CA ILE A 51 -37.80 -10.73 -13.81
C ILE A 51 -36.48 -9.97 -13.78
N LEU A 52 -35.99 -9.57 -12.60
CA LEU A 52 -34.72 -8.86 -12.50
C LEU A 52 -33.58 -9.71 -13.07
N GLU A 53 -33.52 -11.00 -12.75
CA GLU A 53 -32.49 -11.91 -13.28
C GLU A 53 -32.52 -11.98 -14.80
N SER A 54 -33.71 -12.09 -15.40
CA SER A 54 -33.88 -12.13 -16.86
C SER A 54 -33.42 -10.85 -17.58
N LEU A 55 -33.38 -9.72 -16.87
CA LEU A 55 -32.94 -8.43 -17.39
C LEU A 55 -31.44 -8.18 -17.21
N MET A 56 -30.75 -8.89 -16.30
CA MET A 56 -29.32 -8.69 -15.96
C MET A 56 -28.35 -9.29 -16.99
N ILE A 57 -28.64 -9.14 -18.28
CA ILE A 57 -27.78 -9.57 -19.40
C ILE A 57 -27.50 -8.39 -20.35
N PRO A 58 -26.36 -8.34 -21.06
CA PRO A 58 -25.97 -7.20 -21.87
C PRO A 58 -27.02 -6.74 -22.89
N GLN A 59 -27.82 -7.67 -23.41
CA GLN A 59 -28.84 -7.38 -24.42
C GLN A 59 -30.08 -6.67 -23.84
N HIS A 60 -30.42 -6.90 -22.56
CA HIS A 60 -31.70 -6.47 -21.97
C HIS A 60 -31.55 -5.49 -20.81
N ILE A 61 -30.34 -5.26 -20.31
CA ILE A 61 -30.10 -4.46 -19.10
C ILE A 61 -30.66 -3.02 -19.19
N LEU A 62 -30.70 -2.43 -20.38
CA LEU A 62 -31.29 -1.10 -20.61
C LEU A 62 -32.80 -1.05 -20.32
N ALA A 63 -33.50 -2.18 -20.36
CA ALA A 63 -34.91 -2.23 -19.98
C ALA A 63 -35.14 -1.86 -18.51
N LEU A 64 -34.12 -1.99 -17.64
CA LEU A 64 -34.21 -1.54 -16.24
C LEU A 64 -34.49 -0.04 -16.14
N THR A 65 -34.04 0.75 -17.13
CA THR A 65 -34.19 2.20 -17.12
C THR A 65 -35.53 2.67 -17.68
N SER A 66 -36.41 1.74 -18.09
CA SER A 66 -37.72 2.06 -18.67
C SER A 66 -38.71 2.61 -17.63
N ASN A 67 -38.54 2.27 -16.36
CA ASN A 67 -39.45 2.71 -15.30
C ASN A 67 -38.73 2.84 -13.94
N THR A 68 -39.06 3.89 -13.19
CA THR A 68 -38.50 4.17 -11.85
C THR A 68 -38.84 3.08 -10.83
N ILE A 69 -39.96 2.36 -10.98
CA ILE A 69 -40.36 1.26 -10.07
C ILE A 69 -39.34 0.13 -10.04
N LEU A 70 -38.65 -0.14 -11.17
CA LEU A 70 -37.61 -1.17 -11.23
C LEU A 70 -36.41 -0.77 -10.35
N GLY A 71 -36.10 0.52 -10.27
CA GLY A 71 -35.10 1.06 -9.35
C GLY A 71 -35.54 0.91 -7.89
N LEU A 72 -36.80 1.19 -7.58
CA LEU A 72 -37.34 1.01 -6.24
C LEU A 72 -37.33 -0.47 -5.80
N LEU A 73 -37.77 -1.38 -6.66
CA LEU A 73 -37.73 -2.83 -6.43
C LEU A 73 -36.29 -3.33 -6.28
N TRP A 74 -35.38 -2.85 -7.12
CA TRP A 74 -33.94 -3.15 -7.01
C TRP A 74 -33.40 -2.79 -5.62
N ARG A 75 -33.74 -1.63 -5.08
CA ARG A 75 -33.35 -1.24 -3.71
C ARG A 75 -33.91 -2.17 -2.65
N VAL A 76 -35.18 -2.57 -2.77
CA VAL A 76 -35.81 -3.48 -1.80
C VAL A 76 -35.14 -4.86 -1.85
N VAL A 77 -34.85 -5.37 -3.04
CA VAL A 77 -34.08 -6.61 -3.25
C VAL A 77 -32.70 -6.52 -2.60
N CYS A 78 -31.97 -5.41 -2.81
CA CYS A 78 -30.66 -5.18 -2.21
C CYS A 78 -30.68 -5.13 -0.67
N LYS A 79 -31.82 -4.79 -0.06
CA LYS A 79 -31.98 -4.81 1.41
C LYS A 79 -32.16 -6.23 1.98
N GLN A 80 -32.55 -7.20 1.16
CA GLN A 80 -32.80 -8.58 1.59
C GLN A 80 -31.50 -9.40 1.72
N LYS A 81 -30.56 -8.95 2.56
CA LYS A 81 -29.24 -9.58 2.72
C LYS A 81 -29.27 -11.06 3.14
N LYS A 82 -30.39 -11.57 3.66
CA LYS A 82 -30.57 -12.97 4.09
C LYS A 82 -31.08 -13.88 2.98
N ASP A 83 -31.52 -13.33 1.86
CA ASP A 83 -32.03 -14.10 0.72
C ASP A 83 -30.88 -14.42 -0.25
N HIS A 84 -30.57 -15.71 -0.43
CA HIS A 84 -29.46 -16.17 -1.27
C HIS A 84 -29.55 -15.70 -2.74
N ARG A 85 -30.76 -15.38 -3.22
CA ARG A 85 -30.99 -14.88 -4.59
C ARG A 85 -30.49 -13.45 -4.78
N THR A 86 -30.44 -12.65 -3.70
CA THR A 86 -29.92 -11.26 -3.76
C THR A 86 -28.46 -11.24 -4.17
N ASP A 87 -27.63 -12.13 -3.62
CA ASP A 87 -26.21 -12.23 -3.96
C ASP A 87 -26.00 -12.64 -5.42
N GLN A 88 -26.85 -13.52 -5.95
CA GLN A 88 -26.82 -13.93 -7.34
C GLN A 88 -27.11 -12.75 -8.27
N LEU A 89 -28.15 -11.96 -7.97
CA LEU A 89 -28.50 -10.76 -8.75
C LEU A 89 -27.41 -9.68 -8.70
N ILE A 90 -26.84 -9.42 -7.53
CA ILE A 90 -25.73 -8.44 -7.38
C ILE A 90 -24.53 -8.87 -8.22
N LYS A 91 -24.18 -10.16 -8.21
CA LYS A 91 -23.12 -10.72 -9.04
C LYS A 91 -23.45 -10.60 -10.53
N ALA A 92 -24.68 -10.93 -10.94
CA ALA A 92 -25.13 -10.84 -12.33
C ALA A 92 -25.01 -9.40 -12.87
N LEU A 93 -25.52 -8.41 -12.12
CA LEU A 93 -25.40 -6.99 -12.49
C LEU A 93 -23.93 -6.57 -12.63
N SER A 94 -23.09 -6.95 -11.67
CA SER A 94 -21.66 -6.60 -11.67
C SER A 94 -20.91 -7.23 -12.85
N GLN A 95 -21.19 -8.50 -13.15
CA GLN A 95 -20.59 -9.22 -14.29
C GLN A 95 -21.01 -8.61 -15.63
N THR A 96 -22.29 -8.25 -15.76
CA THR A 96 -22.82 -7.62 -16.97
C THR A 96 -22.18 -6.24 -17.19
N LEU A 97 -22.09 -5.40 -16.15
CA LEU A 97 -21.41 -4.10 -16.23
C LEU A 97 -19.92 -4.21 -16.58
N ASN A 98 -19.21 -5.21 -16.02
CA ASN A 98 -17.81 -5.45 -16.35
C ASN A 98 -17.66 -5.88 -17.82
N THR A 99 -18.53 -6.77 -18.29
CA THR A 99 -18.53 -7.24 -19.69
C THR A 99 -18.80 -6.10 -20.66
N MET A 100 -19.75 -5.21 -20.33
CA MET A 100 -20.04 -4.02 -21.14
C MET A 100 -18.88 -3.01 -21.10
N SER A 101 -18.23 -2.81 -19.95
CA SER A 101 -17.11 -1.87 -19.79
C SER A 101 -15.87 -2.28 -20.60
N LEU A 102 -15.67 -3.58 -20.85
CA LEU A 102 -14.58 -4.10 -21.69
C LEU A 102 -14.82 -3.86 -23.19
N ASN A 103 -16.06 -3.55 -23.58
CA ASN A 103 -16.41 -3.29 -24.96
C ASN A 103 -16.59 -1.78 -25.21
N PRO A 104 -15.68 -1.12 -25.96
CA PRO A 104 -15.77 0.32 -26.21
C PRO A 104 -17.09 0.77 -26.83
N SER A 105 -17.77 -0.11 -27.60
CA SER A 105 -19.05 0.20 -28.25
C SER A 105 -20.22 0.31 -27.27
N LEU A 106 -20.10 -0.19 -26.04
CA LEU A 106 -21.15 -0.20 -25.02
C LEU A 106 -20.87 0.79 -23.86
N SER A 107 -19.88 1.67 -24.03
CA SER A 107 -19.50 2.65 -23.01
C SER A 107 -20.63 3.63 -22.65
N ALA A 108 -21.41 4.07 -23.64
CA ALA A 108 -22.58 4.93 -23.43
C ALA A 108 -23.70 4.21 -22.65
N ASP A 109 -24.02 2.96 -23.01
CA ASP A 109 -25.02 2.15 -22.32
C ASP A 109 -24.62 1.89 -20.86
N THR A 110 -23.33 1.62 -20.63
CA THR A 110 -22.76 1.45 -19.30
C THR A 110 -22.94 2.70 -18.44
N ALA A 111 -22.78 3.89 -19.02
CA ALA A 111 -23.01 5.16 -18.32
C ALA A 111 -24.50 5.36 -17.96
N ILE A 112 -25.42 4.99 -18.85
CA ILE A 112 -26.87 5.06 -18.62
C ILE A 112 -27.28 4.16 -17.43
N ILE A 113 -26.80 2.91 -17.40
CA ILE A 113 -27.12 2.00 -16.29
C ILE A 113 -26.53 2.51 -14.98
N ARG A 114 -25.30 3.03 -14.98
CA ARG A 114 -24.70 3.64 -13.77
C ARG A 114 -25.53 4.81 -13.25
N ALA A 115 -25.99 5.69 -14.14
CA ALA A 115 -26.87 6.80 -13.78
C ALA A 115 -28.22 6.29 -13.22
N TRP A 116 -28.80 5.24 -13.81
CA TRP A 116 -30.03 4.63 -13.29
C TRP A 116 -29.84 4.01 -11.89
N ILE A 117 -28.72 3.34 -11.65
CA ILE A 117 -28.39 2.82 -10.31
C ILE A 117 -28.33 4.00 -9.33
N GLU A 118 -27.62 5.07 -9.66
CA GLU A 118 -27.52 6.25 -8.78
C GLU A 118 -28.90 6.89 -8.51
N GLU A 119 -29.71 7.08 -9.55
CA GLU A 119 -31.07 7.65 -9.43
C GLU A 119 -31.99 6.73 -8.62
N SER A 120 -31.86 5.40 -8.73
CA SER A 120 -32.66 4.47 -7.93
C SER A 120 -32.51 4.73 -6.44
N TYR A 121 -31.32 5.17 -6.00
CA TYR A 121 -31.01 5.50 -4.61
C TYR A 121 -31.36 6.95 -4.20
N ASN A 122 -31.91 7.75 -5.10
CA ASN A 122 -32.44 9.08 -4.80
C ASN A 122 -33.79 8.98 -4.05
N SER A 123 -33.78 9.32 -2.77
CA SER A 123 -34.98 9.34 -1.92
C SER A 123 -35.60 10.73 -1.79
N LYS A 124 -35.33 11.68 -2.71
CA LYS A 124 -35.84 13.06 -2.62
C LYS A 124 -37.35 13.10 -2.39
N GLU A 125 -38.13 12.39 -3.19
CA GLU A 125 -39.60 12.37 -3.03
C GLU A 125 -40.02 11.81 -1.67
N GLU A 126 -39.44 10.69 -1.23
CA GLU A 126 -39.74 10.08 0.08
C GLU A 126 -39.44 11.04 1.24
N ILE A 127 -38.36 11.82 1.12
CA ILE A 127 -37.95 12.80 2.11
C ILE A 127 -38.95 13.96 2.14
N MET A 128 -39.33 14.49 0.96
CA MET A 128 -40.29 15.58 0.86
C MET A 128 -41.69 15.17 1.33
N ASP A 129 -42.13 13.95 1.04
CA ASP A 129 -43.38 13.39 1.56
C ASP A 129 -43.36 13.35 3.09
N ARG A 130 -42.25 12.86 3.68
CA ARG A 130 -42.11 12.82 5.14
C ARG A 130 -42.09 14.22 5.77
N ILE A 131 -41.47 15.20 5.10
CA ILE A 131 -41.48 16.60 5.56
C ILE A 131 -42.88 17.19 5.47
N ALA A 132 -43.65 16.87 4.42
CA ALA A 132 -45.01 17.37 4.21
C ALA A 132 -46.01 16.86 5.26
N GLU A 133 -45.77 15.69 5.86
CA GLU A 133 -46.59 15.16 6.96
C GLU A 133 -46.45 15.95 8.27
N ILE A 134 -45.43 16.80 8.40
CA ILE A 134 -45.13 17.54 9.62
C ILE A 134 -45.94 18.83 9.65
N LYS A 135 -46.74 19.02 10.72
CA LYS A 135 -47.62 20.19 10.86
C LYS A 135 -46.86 21.52 10.91
N GLU A 136 -45.73 21.55 11.63
CA GLU A 136 -44.91 22.75 11.84
C GLU A 136 -43.58 22.63 11.11
N HIS A 137 -43.45 23.38 10.01
CA HIS A 137 -42.24 23.37 9.18
C HIS A 137 -41.14 24.29 9.70
N VAL A 138 -41.45 25.22 10.61
CA VAL A 138 -40.48 26.11 11.26
C VAL A 138 -40.57 25.93 12.78
N PRO A 139 -39.44 26.02 13.51
CA PRO A 139 -38.10 26.34 13.01
C PRO A 139 -37.46 25.19 12.20
N ALA A 140 -36.67 25.51 11.18
CA ALA A 140 -36.05 24.55 10.27
C ALA A 140 -34.54 24.72 10.16
N ILE A 141 -33.83 23.62 9.93
CA ILE A 141 -32.41 23.58 9.61
C ILE A 141 -32.25 23.76 8.11
N VAL A 142 -31.36 24.67 7.72
CA VAL A 142 -31.01 24.93 6.31
C VAL A 142 -29.50 25.04 6.16
N LEU A 143 -28.98 24.64 5.00
CA LEU A 143 -27.60 24.88 4.62
C LEU A 143 -27.53 26.17 3.81
N THR A 144 -26.79 27.18 4.29
CA THR A 144 -26.74 28.51 3.63
C THR A 144 -25.73 28.58 2.48
N LEU A 145 -24.92 27.55 2.29
CA LEU A 145 -23.95 27.47 1.20
C LEU A 145 -24.55 26.73 0.00
N ASP A 146 -24.35 27.28 -1.20
CA ASP A 146 -24.70 26.60 -2.45
C ASP A 146 -23.77 25.41 -2.78
N LYS A 147 -22.69 25.23 -2.00
CA LYS A 147 -21.75 24.14 -2.20
C LYS A 147 -22.35 22.82 -1.68
N LYS A 148 -22.82 21.99 -2.61
CA LYS A 148 -23.25 20.61 -2.37
C LYS A 148 -22.12 19.61 -2.58
N MET A 149 -22.24 18.45 -1.94
CA MET A 149 -21.41 17.27 -2.22
C MET A 149 -22.14 16.33 -3.17
N THR A 150 -21.40 15.54 -3.93
CA THR A 150 -22.00 14.41 -4.64
C THR A 150 -22.40 13.31 -3.65
N ARG A 151 -23.38 12.50 -4.03
CA ARG A 151 -23.82 11.35 -3.24
C ARG A 151 -22.65 10.41 -2.90
N ASN A 152 -21.81 10.12 -3.89
CA ASN A 152 -20.67 9.21 -3.73
C ASN A 152 -19.64 9.79 -2.76
N GLU A 153 -19.30 11.07 -2.86
CA GLU A 153 -18.40 11.73 -1.91
C GLU A 153 -18.94 11.67 -0.47
N LEU A 154 -20.23 11.95 -0.27
CA LEU A 154 -20.80 11.93 1.08
C LEU A 154 -20.91 10.49 1.63
N LEU A 155 -21.19 9.50 0.79
CA LEU A 155 -21.20 8.10 1.20
C LEU A 155 -19.80 7.55 1.54
N GLU A 156 -18.71 8.19 1.11
CA GLU A 156 -17.36 7.79 1.51
C GLU A 156 -17.12 7.90 3.03
N ILE A 157 -17.89 8.73 3.76
CA ILE A 157 -17.84 8.72 5.23
C ILE A 157 -18.20 7.34 5.80
N THR A 158 -19.00 6.56 5.08
CA THR A 158 -19.44 5.23 5.50
C THR A 158 -18.39 4.16 5.25
N ARG A 159 -17.56 4.32 4.22
CA ARG A 159 -16.60 3.30 3.81
C ARG A 159 -15.24 3.52 4.45
N SER A 160 -14.69 4.71 4.25
CA SER A 160 -13.29 5.01 4.55
C SER A 160 -13.12 5.96 5.73
N CYS A 161 -14.14 6.74 6.09
CA CYS A 161 -14.01 7.87 7.02
C CYS A 161 -12.79 8.74 6.66
N ASN A 162 -12.54 8.94 5.36
CA ASN A 162 -11.36 9.67 4.90
C ASN A 162 -11.35 11.10 5.46
N SER A 163 -10.19 11.54 5.96
CA SER A 163 -10.01 12.86 6.57
C SER A 163 -10.42 14.04 5.66
N ASP A 164 -10.26 13.94 4.34
CA ASP A 164 -10.64 15.02 3.42
C ASP A 164 -12.15 15.13 3.23
N VAL A 165 -12.84 13.97 3.17
CA VAL A 165 -14.30 13.91 3.14
C VAL A 165 -14.86 14.43 4.46
N LEU A 166 -14.33 13.96 5.59
CA LEU A 166 -14.75 14.41 6.92
C LEU A 166 -14.54 15.93 7.09
N ARG A 167 -13.40 16.47 6.62
CA ARG A 167 -13.14 17.92 6.63
C ARG A 167 -14.20 18.69 5.84
N THR A 168 -14.60 18.18 4.68
CA THR A 168 -15.61 18.81 3.84
C THR A 168 -16.98 18.78 4.52
N VAL A 169 -17.37 17.63 5.09
CA VAL A 169 -18.61 17.49 5.86
C VAL A 169 -18.63 18.42 7.06
N MET A 170 -17.56 18.47 7.86
CA MET A 170 -17.46 19.37 9.02
C MET A 170 -17.58 20.84 8.62
N LYS A 171 -16.99 21.24 7.49
CA LYS A 171 -17.17 22.60 6.96
C LYS A 171 -18.65 22.88 6.68
N LEU A 172 -19.33 21.99 5.96
CA LEU A 172 -20.74 22.19 5.61
C LEU A 172 -21.67 22.18 6.84
N LEU A 173 -21.42 21.30 7.82
CA LEU A 173 -22.17 21.28 9.08
C LEU A 173 -22.09 22.61 9.85
N ASN A 174 -20.98 23.34 9.73
CA ASN A 174 -20.81 24.65 10.37
C ASN A 174 -21.59 25.78 9.66
N HIS A 175 -22.11 25.53 8.45
CA HIS A 175 -22.95 26.47 7.70
C HIS A 175 -24.45 26.13 7.80
N LEU A 176 -24.81 25.23 8.73
CA LEU A 176 -26.21 25.02 9.09
C LEU A 176 -26.71 26.22 9.89
N THR A 177 -27.91 26.69 9.56
CA THR A 177 -28.60 27.76 10.29
C THR A 177 -30.04 27.40 10.56
N ILE A 178 -30.66 28.10 11.51
CA ILE A 178 -32.06 27.92 11.86
C ILE A 178 -32.89 29.04 11.24
N VAL A 179 -33.90 28.67 10.46
CA VAL A 179 -34.90 29.59 9.92
C VAL A 179 -36.19 29.46 10.71
N THR A 180 -36.64 30.56 11.30
CA THR A 180 -37.87 30.63 12.11
C THR A 180 -39.06 31.19 11.33
N ASN A 181 -38.82 31.94 10.24
CA ASN A 181 -39.87 32.55 9.43
C ASN A 181 -40.12 31.76 8.15
N LYS A 182 -41.38 31.37 7.93
CA LYS A 182 -41.82 30.60 6.76
C LYS A 182 -41.55 31.31 5.43
N SER A 183 -41.50 32.64 5.39
CA SER A 183 -41.19 33.40 4.15
C SER A 183 -39.76 33.22 3.65
N ASN A 184 -38.83 32.86 4.55
CA ASN A 184 -37.39 32.74 4.25
C ASN A 184 -36.96 31.28 4.11
N LEU A 185 -37.92 30.36 4.04
CA LEU A 185 -37.66 28.93 3.98
C LEU A 185 -37.26 28.53 2.54
N PRO A 186 -36.04 28.02 2.31
CA PRO A 186 -35.61 27.54 1.00
C PRO A 186 -36.31 26.22 0.65
N GLU A 187 -36.16 25.76 -0.61
CA GLU A 187 -36.73 24.48 -1.05
C GLU A 187 -36.16 23.28 -0.27
N ASN A 188 -34.85 23.29 0.01
CA ASN A 188 -34.17 22.23 0.76
C ASN A 188 -34.00 22.63 2.24
N TYR A 189 -34.86 22.10 3.10
CA TYR A 189 -34.84 22.35 4.55
C TYR A 189 -35.22 21.08 5.33
N LEU A 190 -34.94 21.07 6.63
CA LEU A 190 -35.39 20.02 7.55
C LEU A 190 -36.07 20.64 8.79
N PRO A 191 -37.34 20.33 9.07
CA PRO A 191 -38.02 20.80 10.28
C PRO A 191 -37.31 20.32 11.55
N LEU A 192 -37.10 21.20 12.53
CA LEU A 192 -36.51 20.83 13.82
C LEU A 192 -37.43 19.92 14.65
N ASN A 193 -38.72 19.86 14.34
CA ASN A 193 -39.70 19.02 15.04
C ASN A 193 -39.61 17.52 14.69
N LEU A 194 -38.78 17.15 13.70
CA LEU A 194 -38.41 15.75 13.46
C LEU A 194 -37.80 15.15 14.74
N ASN A 195 -37.96 13.84 14.97
CA ASN A 195 -37.30 13.18 16.11
C ASN A 195 -35.78 13.03 15.88
N ASP A 196 -35.01 12.70 16.93
CA ASP A 196 -33.54 12.69 16.86
C ASP A 196 -33.01 11.70 15.80
N ASN A 197 -33.62 10.51 15.68
CA ASN A 197 -33.27 9.53 14.65
C ASN A 197 -33.56 10.04 13.22
N GLU A 198 -34.75 10.57 12.99
CA GLU A 198 -35.15 11.11 11.68
C GLU A 198 -34.28 12.29 11.25
N ILE A 199 -33.87 13.14 12.19
CA ILE A 199 -32.95 14.25 11.90
C ILE A 199 -31.64 13.73 11.32
N PHE A 200 -30.96 12.78 11.98
CA PHE A 200 -29.68 12.30 11.47
C PHE A 200 -29.81 11.39 10.24
N GLU A 201 -30.96 10.74 10.08
CA GLU A 201 -31.31 9.97 8.88
C GLU A 201 -31.49 10.88 7.65
N LEU A 202 -32.13 12.05 7.83
CA LEU A 202 -32.49 12.98 6.74
C LEU A 202 -31.50 14.13 6.56
N LEU A 203 -30.69 14.49 7.56
CA LEU A 203 -29.63 15.50 7.49
C LEU A 203 -28.75 15.45 6.23
N PRO A 204 -28.29 14.28 5.73
CA PRO A 204 -27.53 14.23 4.48
C PRO A 204 -28.24 14.85 3.28
N HIS A 205 -29.56 14.92 3.25
CA HIS A 205 -30.34 15.55 2.18
C HIS A 205 -29.95 17.01 1.94
N LEU A 206 -29.58 17.73 3.01
CA LEU A 206 -29.13 19.12 2.91
C LEU A 206 -27.73 19.23 2.26
N LEU A 207 -26.90 18.20 2.40
CA LEU A 207 -25.52 18.17 1.92
C LEU A 207 -25.41 17.58 0.50
N ALA A 208 -26.17 16.52 0.24
CA ALA A 208 -26.31 15.84 -1.03
C ALA A 208 -27.79 15.49 -1.23
N GLU A 209 -28.41 16.16 -2.19
CA GLU A 209 -29.86 16.09 -2.40
C GLU A 209 -30.34 14.66 -2.66
N GLY A 210 -31.45 14.30 -2.03
CA GLY A 210 -32.03 12.96 -2.15
C GLY A 210 -31.29 11.84 -1.40
N LEU A 211 -30.23 12.15 -0.66
CA LEU A 211 -29.53 11.15 0.15
C LEU A 211 -30.21 10.97 1.52
N LYS A 212 -30.41 9.71 1.89
CA LYS A 212 -30.91 9.26 3.18
C LYS A 212 -29.90 8.29 3.79
N PHE A 213 -29.57 8.47 5.07
CA PHE A 213 -28.60 7.63 5.76
C PHE A 213 -29.24 6.42 6.44
N SER A 214 -28.51 5.30 6.46
CA SER A 214 -28.77 4.23 7.41
C SER A 214 -28.20 4.57 8.80
N LEU A 215 -28.50 3.74 9.80
CA LEU A 215 -28.13 3.98 11.20
C LEU A 215 -26.65 4.29 11.42
N ARG A 216 -25.74 3.53 10.78
CA ARG A 216 -24.29 3.73 10.88
C ARG A 216 -23.80 5.11 10.37
N PRO A 217 -24.06 5.52 9.10
CA PRO A 217 -23.71 6.86 8.64
C PRO A 217 -24.34 7.97 9.48
N ALA A 218 -25.58 7.79 9.92
CA ALA A 218 -26.26 8.73 10.81
C ALA A 218 -25.51 8.87 12.15
N ALA A 219 -25.07 7.75 12.75
CA ALA A 219 -24.25 7.75 13.95
C ALA A 219 -22.90 8.47 13.74
N ILE A 220 -22.23 8.24 12.60
CA ILE A 220 -20.99 8.94 12.25
C ILE A 220 -21.24 10.45 12.13
N MET A 221 -22.30 10.85 11.45
CA MET A 221 -22.69 12.25 11.31
C MET A 221 -22.99 12.91 12.67
N ALA A 222 -23.69 12.20 13.56
CA ALA A 222 -23.95 12.64 14.93
C ALA A 222 -22.65 12.78 15.73
N MET A 223 -21.73 11.81 15.66
CA MET A 223 -20.41 11.90 16.30
C MET A 223 -19.62 13.12 15.81
N LEU A 224 -19.68 13.44 14.51
CA LEU A 224 -19.04 14.66 13.98
C LEU A 224 -19.66 15.93 14.56
N CYS A 225 -20.98 15.97 14.77
CA CYS A 225 -21.66 17.10 15.42
C CYS A 225 -21.24 17.26 16.89
N VAL A 226 -21.04 16.16 17.62
CA VAL A 226 -20.52 16.20 19.00
C VAL A 226 -19.07 16.68 19.01
N LEU A 227 -18.20 16.13 18.16
CA LEU A 227 -16.79 16.50 18.09
C LEU A 227 -16.57 17.96 17.67
N SER A 228 -17.41 18.48 16.77
CA SER A 228 -17.35 19.88 16.36
C SER A 228 -18.03 20.84 17.34
N LYS A 229 -18.70 20.32 18.39
CA LYS A 229 -19.55 21.09 19.30
C LYS A 229 -20.56 21.94 18.53
N ASN A 230 -21.26 21.32 17.59
CA ASN A 230 -22.17 22.02 16.70
C ASN A 230 -23.31 22.69 17.48
N ALA A 231 -23.44 24.01 17.36
CA ALA A 231 -24.38 24.79 18.16
C ALA A 231 -25.87 24.41 17.98
N ILE A 232 -26.24 23.82 16.85
CA ILE A 232 -27.64 23.47 16.54
C ILE A 232 -27.93 22.00 16.91
N LEU A 233 -27.01 21.10 16.59
CA LEU A 233 -27.25 19.66 16.58
C LEU A 233 -26.60 18.89 17.73
N GLN A 234 -25.68 19.49 18.50
CA GLN A 234 -24.91 18.75 19.51
C GLN A 234 -25.78 18.01 20.53
N GLU A 235 -26.71 18.69 21.19
CA GLU A 235 -27.58 18.07 22.20
C GLU A 235 -28.42 16.92 21.60
N ARG A 236 -28.92 17.11 20.38
CA ARG A 236 -29.66 16.08 19.66
C ARG A 236 -28.78 14.89 19.29
N ALA A 237 -27.54 15.16 18.88
CA ALA A 237 -26.56 14.13 18.55
C ALA A 237 -26.22 13.27 19.78
N ILE A 238 -26.05 13.89 20.95
CA ILE A 238 -25.80 13.18 22.21
C ILE A 238 -26.98 12.24 22.52
N ARG A 239 -28.22 12.74 22.49
CA ARG A 239 -29.41 11.91 22.76
C ARG A 239 -29.55 10.74 21.78
N PHE A 240 -29.37 11.01 20.49
CA PHE A 240 -29.39 9.98 19.46
C PHE A 240 -28.32 8.91 19.69
N LEU A 241 -27.07 9.31 19.95
CA LEU A 241 -25.96 8.37 20.18
C LEU A 241 -26.17 7.52 21.44
N VAL A 242 -26.72 8.10 22.50
CA VAL A 242 -27.10 7.37 23.73
C VAL A 242 -28.21 6.34 23.44
N GLU A 243 -29.21 6.71 22.63
CA GLU A 243 -30.34 5.83 22.29
C GLU A 243 -29.90 4.58 21.51
N ILE A 244 -28.94 4.74 20.59
CA ILE A 244 -28.49 3.68 19.69
C ILE A 244 -27.35 2.83 20.27
N LYS A 245 -26.80 3.20 21.43
CA LYS A 245 -25.73 2.46 22.12
C LYS A 245 -26.08 0.97 22.20
N ASP A 246 -25.09 0.11 21.91
CA ASP A 246 -25.20 -1.36 21.87
C ASP A 246 -26.09 -1.94 20.74
N LYS A 247 -26.55 -1.13 19.77
CA LYS A 247 -27.50 -1.58 18.73
C LYS A 247 -27.01 -1.52 17.29
N TRP A 248 -25.93 -0.77 17.01
CA TRP A 248 -25.60 -0.38 15.62
C TRP A 248 -24.24 -0.86 15.11
N ILE A 249 -23.33 -1.25 16.00
CA ILE A 249 -21.97 -1.66 15.62
C ILE A 249 -21.92 -3.17 15.48
N ASP A 250 -21.61 -3.62 14.27
CA ASP A 250 -21.35 -5.02 13.96
C ASP A 250 -19.87 -5.18 13.58
N PHE A 251 -19.07 -5.74 14.48
CA PHE A 251 -17.63 -5.93 14.25
C PHE A 251 -17.30 -7.05 13.26
N GLU A 252 -18.29 -7.77 12.72
CA GLU A 252 -18.11 -8.66 11.57
C GLU A 252 -18.06 -7.90 10.24
N LEU A 253 -18.41 -6.62 10.25
CA LEU A 253 -18.30 -5.75 9.07
C LEU A 253 -16.91 -5.08 8.98
N PRO A 254 -16.22 -5.13 7.82
CA PRO A 254 -14.90 -4.51 7.65
C PRO A 254 -14.86 -3.01 7.95
N GLU A 255 -15.90 -2.26 7.59
CA GLU A 255 -15.99 -0.81 7.80
C GLU A 255 -16.00 -0.40 9.29
N ASN A 256 -16.48 -1.27 10.19
CA ASN A 256 -16.47 -1.03 11.64
C ASN A 256 -15.08 -1.32 12.26
N ASN A 257 -14.19 -1.93 11.49
CA ASN A 257 -12.82 -2.23 11.90
C ASN A 257 -11.79 -1.31 11.22
N ALA A 258 -12.25 -0.27 10.51
CA ALA A 258 -11.39 0.69 9.83
C ALA A 258 -10.70 1.62 10.84
N TYR A 259 -9.43 1.94 10.57
CA TYR A 259 -8.64 2.82 11.44
C TYR A 259 -9.29 4.20 11.62
N ALA A 260 -9.69 4.84 10.52
CA ALA A 260 -10.26 6.18 10.57
C ALA A 260 -11.57 6.24 11.36
N PHE A 261 -12.37 5.17 11.32
CA PHE A 261 -13.56 5.03 12.16
C PHE A 261 -13.20 4.90 13.64
N SER A 262 -12.27 4.00 13.99
CA SER A 262 -11.80 3.85 15.38
C SER A 262 -11.23 5.16 15.95
N LYS A 263 -10.53 5.96 15.13
CA LYS A 263 -9.96 7.27 15.50
C LYS A 263 -11.02 8.30 15.91
N ILE A 264 -12.22 8.24 15.33
CA ILE A 264 -13.35 9.10 15.73
C ILE A 264 -13.91 8.58 17.06
N CYS A 265 -14.17 7.27 17.14
CA CYS A 265 -14.85 6.66 18.27
C CYS A 265 -14.08 6.77 19.58
N VAL A 266 -12.75 6.60 19.56
CA VAL A 266 -11.92 6.67 20.78
C VAL A 266 -11.98 8.02 21.49
N LYS A 267 -12.41 9.08 20.80
CA LYS A 267 -12.59 10.43 21.34
C LYS A 267 -13.93 10.63 22.06
N LEU A 268 -14.85 9.69 21.92
CA LEU A 268 -16.21 9.77 22.46
C LEU A 268 -16.58 8.47 23.22
N PRO A 269 -15.80 8.07 24.26
CA PRO A 269 -16.00 6.81 24.99
C PRO A 269 -17.42 6.58 25.54
N GLU A 270 -18.12 7.66 25.90
CA GLU A 270 -19.42 7.62 26.57
C GLU A 270 -20.54 6.96 25.75
N PHE A 271 -20.43 6.98 24.42
CA PHE A 271 -21.46 6.45 23.50
C PHE A 271 -21.28 4.98 23.14
N PHE A 272 -20.28 4.31 23.72
CA PHE A 272 -19.98 2.90 23.47
C PHE A 272 -20.08 2.09 24.77
N THR A 273 -20.36 0.80 24.67
CA THR A 273 -20.20 -0.14 25.80
C THR A 273 -18.71 -0.30 26.13
N GLU A 274 -18.39 -0.82 27.31
CA GLU A 274 -17.00 -1.04 27.70
C GLU A 274 -16.27 -1.97 26.70
N ASP A 275 -16.95 -3.02 26.24
CA ASP A 275 -16.42 -3.99 25.28
C ASP A 275 -16.24 -3.38 23.87
N GLU A 276 -17.24 -2.64 23.39
CA GLU A 276 -17.15 -1.91 22.11
C GLU A 276 -15.98 -0.92 22.13
N TYR A 277 -15.87 -0.14 23.20
CA TYR A 277 -14.83 0.87 23.35
C TYR A 277 -13.44 0.23 23.42
N LEU A 278 -13.29 -0.88 24.16
CA LEU A 278 -12.03 -1.60 24.25
C LEU A 278 -11.59 -2.12 22.89
N HIS A 279 -12.51 -2.69 22.11
CA HIS A 279 -12.21 -3.14 20.74
C HIS A 279 -11.84 -1.99 19.82
N LEU A 280 -12.54 -0.86 19.88
CA LEU A 280 -12.23 0.33 19.09
C LEU A 280 -10.86 0.93 19.49
N LYS A 281 -10.53 0.94 20.78
CA LYS A 281 -9.22 1.33 21.29
C LYS A 281 -8.10 0.42 20.77
N LYS A 282 -8.35 -0.89 20.70
CA LYS A 282 -7.45 -1.87 20.06
C LYS A 282 -7.12 -1.49 18.62
N LEU A 283 -8.15 -1.27 17.83
CA LEU A 283 -8.03 -0.93 16.42
C LEU A 283 -7.31 0.41 16.21
N HIS A 284 -7.57 1.38 17.08
CA HIS A 284 -6.89 2.66 17.06
C HIS A 284 -5.39 2.54 17.34
N ILE A 285 -5.00 1.77 18.37
CA ILE A 285 -3.58 1.53 18.68
C ILE A 285 -2.88 0.81 17.52
N LEU A 286 -3.49 -0.27 17.00
CA LEU A 286 -2.91 -1.05 15.90
C LEU A 286 -2.80 -0.24 14.61
N GLY A 287 -3.84 0.50 14.25
CA GLY A 287 -3.81 1.38 13.09
C GLY A 287 -2.79 2.51 13.26
N GLY A 288 -2.70 3.08 14.47
CA GLY A 288 -1.70 4.08 14.84
C GLY A 288 -0.28 3.58 14.68
N LEU A 289 0.01 2.36 15.15
CA LEU A 289 1.30 1.70 14.95
C LEU A 289 1.59 1.50 13.45
N LYS A 290 0.63 0.98 12.68
CA LYS A 290 0.84 0.72 11.24
C LYS A 290 1.15 1.99 10.45
N ILE A 291 0.43 3.09 10.68
CA ILE A 291 0.69 4.36 9.96
C ILE A 291 2.02 5.01 10.37
N ASN A 292 2.49 4.74 11.59
CA ASN A 292 3.73 5.29 12.14
C ASN A 292 4.91 4.32 12.02
N ALA A 293 4.79 3.21 11.27
CA ALA A 293 5.85 2.21 11.16
C ALA A 293 7.20 2.84 10.73
N ALA A 294 7.17 3.73 9.75
CA ALA A 294 8.35 4.44 9.22
C ALA A 294 8.68 5.74 9.97
N THR A 295 7.88 6.13 10.97
CA THR A 295 8.08 7.39 11.70
C THR A 295 9.29 7.31 12.60
N HIS A 296 10.13 8.33 12.55
CA HIS A 296 11.32 8.45 13.37
C HIS A 296 10.98 8.88 14.79
N ILE A 297 11.66 8.24 15.73
CA ILE A 297 11.68 8.61 17.14
C ILE A 297 13.13 8.73 17.60
N THR A 298 13.37 9.63 18.55
CA THR A 298 14.70 9.86 19.08
C THR A 298 14.94 8.98 20.30
N ILE A 299 15.99 8.16 20.23
CA ILE A 299 16.48 7.34 21.35
C ILE A 299 17.82 7.88 21.84
N GLN A 300 18.09 7.71 23.13
CA GLN A 300 19.42 7.91 23.71
C GLN A 300 20.07 6.56 23.92
N GLN A 301 21.26 6.40 23.35
CA GLN A 301 22.01 5.16 23.50
C GLN A 301 23.52 5.42 23.65
N PRO A 302 24.28 4.44 24.14
CA PRO A 302 25.73 4.51 24.18
C PRO A 302 26.33 4.66 22.77
N PHE A 303 27.34 5.51 22.61
CA PHE A 303 27.98 5.74 21.31
C PHE A 303 28.57 4.45 20.71
N SER A 304 28.60 4.35 19.38
CA SER A 304 29.34 3.32 18.62
C SER A 304 30.58 3.96 17.99
N PRO A 305 31.80 3.48 18.29
CA PRO A 305 33.02 4.05 17.71
C PRO A 305 33.09 3.77 16.21
N LYS A 306 33.54 4.76 15.42
CA LYS A 306 33.92 4.51 14.04
C LYS A 306 35.38 4.11 14.01
N VAL A 307 35.67 2.93 13.46
CA VAL A 307 37.01 2.32 13.49
C VAL A 307 38.14 3.21 12.97
N LYS A 308 37.85 4.14 12.05
CA LYS A 308 38.85 5.10 11.52
C LYS A 308 39.11 6.31 12.43
N GLU A 309 38.20 6.58 13.35
CA GLU A 309 38.34 7.64 14.35
C GLU A 309 39.18 7.13 15.53
N ILE A 310 39.79 8.07 16.24
CA ILE A 310 40.65 7.82 17.38
C ILE A 310 39.84 8.12 18.65
N HIS A 311 39.89 7.22 19.62
CA HIS A 311 39.09 7.27 20.85
C HIS A 311 39.98 7.16 22.09
N HIS A 312 39.59 7.79 23.20
CA HIS A 312 40.29 7.62 24.48
C HIS A 312 40.21 6.16 24.94
N ASP A 313 41.31 5.63 25.46
CA ASP A 313 41.42 4.22 25.85
C ASP A 313 42.24 4.04 27.13
N ILE A 314 42.02 2.91 27.81
CA ILE A 314 42.80 2.51 28.99
C ILE A 314 43.83 1.49 28.52
N LYS A 315 45.11 1.89 28.51
CA LYS A 315 46.23 1.05 28.08
C LYS A 315 47.16 0.66 29.23
N ILE A 316 47.80 -0.49 29.08
CA ILE A 316 48.83 -1.01 29.99
C ILE A 316 50.02 -1.56 29.17
N GLN A 317 51.22 -1.55 29.76
CA GLN A 317 52.42 -2.06 29.11
C GLN A 317 52.46 -3.59 29.08
N CYS A 318 52.66 -4.18 27.89
CA CYS A 318 52.83 -5.62 27.73
C CYS A 318 54.23 -6.05 28.18
N LYS A 319 54.35 -7.03 29.09
CA LYS A 319 55.67 -7.54 29.56
C LYS A 319 56.45 -8.34 28.51
N SER A 320 55.82 -8.84 27.45
CA SER A 320 56.49 -9.66 26.43
C SER A 320 57.06 -8.84 25.28
N CYS A 321 56.33 -7.85 24.75
CA CYS A 321 56.81 -6.99 23.66
C CYS A 321 57.17 -5.57 24.11
N ASN A 322 56.95 -5.23 25.38
CA ASN A 322 57.19 -3.89 25.96
C ASN A 322 56.37 -2.73 25.35
N ILE A 323 55.43 -3.02 24.44
CA ILE A 323 54.54 -2.03 23.82
C ILE A 323 53.32 -1.77 24.72
N ILE A 324 52.93 -0.51 24.86
CA ILE A 324 51.70 -0.09 25.57
C ILE A 324 50.48 -0.41 24.71
N ARG A 325 49.55 -1.21 25.25
CA ARG A 325 48.38 -1.74 24.52
C ARG A 325 47.10 -1.55 25.29
N SER A 326 45.99 -1.44 24.56
CA SER A 326 44.64 -1.46 25.13
C SER A 326 44.45 -2.65 26.07
N THR A 327 43.86 -2.40 27.23
CA THR A 327 43.41 -3.44 28.17
C THR A 327 42.46 -4.44 27.52
N THR A 328 41.72 -4.01 26.49
CA THR A 328 40.79 -4.87 25.72
C THR A 328 41.49 -5.95 24.87
N LEU A 329 42.81 -5.81 24.65
CA LEU A 329 43.64 -6.77 23.91
C LEU A 329 44.31 -7.81 24.81
N PHE A 330 44.09 -7.78 26.12
CA PHE A 330 44.62 -8.79 27.03
C PHE A 330 43.64 -9.98 27.10
N PRO A 331 44.12 -11.24 27.03
CA PRO A 331 43.24 -12.39 26.89
C PRO A 331 42.88 -13.10 28.22
N ASP A 332 43.72 -13.03 29.26
CA ASP A 332 43.54 -13.79 30.52
C ASP A 332 43.97 -12.98 31.74
N VAL A 333 43.29 -13.20 32.88
CA VAL A 333 43.66 -12.69 34.22
C VAL A 333 45.03 -13.22 34.63
N GLY A 334 45.91 -12.33 35.08
CA GLY A 334 47.26 -12.69 35.55
C GLY A 334 48.31 -12.86 34.45
N LYS A 335 47.94 -12.94 33.16
CA LYS A 335 48.91 -12.87 32.07
C LYS A 335 49.23 -11.42 31.74
N SER A 336 50.46 -10.99 32.03
CA SER A 336 50.93 -9.64 31.71
C SER A 336 51.29 -9.42 30.23
N CYS A 337 50.75 -10.24 29.32
CA CYS A 337 51.08 -10.23 27.90
C CYS A 337 49.83 -9.99 27.05
N CYS A 338 49.93 -9.11 26.06
CA CYS A 338 48.83 -8.84 25.13
C CYS A 338 48.58 -10.03 24.19
N ALA A 339 47.38 -10.10 23.62
CA ALA A 339 46.97 -11.20 22.75
C ALA A 339 47.87 -11.35 21.51
N LEU A 340 48.46 -10.26 21.00
CA LEU A 340 49.36 -10.30 19.84
C LEU A 340 50.66 -11.08 20.12
N CYS A 341 51.08 -11.16 21.38
CA CYS A 341 52.25 -11.93 21.80
C CYS A 341 51.95 -13.42 22.03
N LEU A 342 50.66 -13.84 21.98
CA LEU A 342 50.34 -15.24 22.15
C LEU A 342 50.89 -16.07 20.98
N PRO A 343 51.37 -17.31 21.23
CA PRO A 343 51.94 -18.17 20.18
C PRO A 343 51.01 -18.39 18.98
N ILE A 344 49.70 -18.38 19.22
CA ILE A 344 48.67 -18.58 18.18
C ILE A 344 48.67 -17.43 17.15
N TYR A 345 49.07 -16.22 17.56
CA TYR A 345 49.11 -15.05 16.68
C TYR A 345 50.54 -14.74 16.23
N ASN A 346 51.51 -14.78 17.16
CA ASN A 346 52.91 -14.44 16.89
C ASN A 346 53.08 -13.10 16.15
N LEU A 347 52.31 -12.08 16.57
CA LEU A 347 52.25 -10.75 15.98
C LEU A 347 52.86 -9.68 16.90
N LYS A 348 53.90 -10.05 17.66
CA LYS A 348 54.52 -9.21 18.69
C LYS A 348 55.16 -7.92 18.15
N ASP A 349 55.57 -7.92 16.89
CA ASP A 349 56.31 -6.83 16.23
C ASP A 349 55.41 -5.78 15.54
N ILE A 350 54.09 -5.98 15.53
CA ILE A 350 53.16 -4.98 14.96
C ILE A 350 53.22 -3.72 15.82
N PRO A 351 53.39 -2.50 15.30
CA PRO A 351 53.39 -1.28 16.11
C PRO A 351 51.99 -0.94 16.68
N GLU A 352 51.92 -0.01 17.63
CA GLU A 352 50.64 0.58 18.04
C GLU A 352 50.31 1.76 17.11
N PRO A 353 49.09 1.85 16.54
CA PRO A 353 48.75 2.89 15.57
C PRO A 353 48.59 4.28 16.19
N CYS A 354 48.49 4.38 17.52
CA CYS A 354 48.14 5.59 18.24
C CYS A 354 49.05 5.80 19.47
N THR A 355 49.00 7.01 20.04
CA THR A 355 49.70 7.37 21.29
C THR A 355 49.15 6.59 22.50
N ASN A 356 49.76 6.81 23.67
CA ASN A 356 49.53 5.99 24.86
C ASN A 356 48.09 6.02 25.39
N ASP A 357 47.32 7.10 25.14
CA ASP A 357 45.99 7.29 25.72
C ASP A 357 44.84 7.04 24.72
N TYR A 358 45.17 6.61 23.49
CA TYR A 358 44.21 6.57 22.39
C TYR A 358 44.26 5.27 21.60
N SER A 359 43.12 4.77 21.13
CA SER A 359 43.02 3.59 20.28
C SER A 359 41.98 3.78 19.17
N HIS A 360 42.16 3.06 18.07
CA HIS A 360 41.05 2.75 17.17
C HIS A 360 40.17 1.68 17.81
N LEU A 361 38.89 1.98 18.03
CA LEU A 361 37.94 1.06 18.65
C LEU A 361 36.95 0.51 17.62
N ALA A 362 36.61 -0.76 17.77
CA ALA A 362 35.55 -1.41 17.01
C ALA A 362 34.49 -1.99 17.94
N GLU A 363 33.25 -2.00 17.47
CA GLU A 363 32.14 -2.68 18.13
C GLU A 363 31.97 -4.09 17.56
N CYS A 364 31.94 -5.10 18.44
CA CYS A 364 31.76 -6.48 18.00
C CYS A 364 30.31 -6.75 17.56
N SER A 365 30.11 -7.21 16.33
CA SER A 365 28.80 -7.56 15.77
C SER A 365 28.05 -8.70 16.47
N LYS A 366 28.75 -9.51 17.29
CA LYS A 366 28.16 -10.64 18.03
C LYS A 366 27.79 -10.29 19.47
N CYS A 367 28.68 -9.62 20.21
CA CYS A 367 28.47 -9.35 21.64
C CYS A 367 28.28 -7.86 21.98
N ALA A 368 28.35 -6.96 21.00
CA ALA A 368 28.30 -5.50 21.15
C ALA A 368 29.33 -4.93 22.15
N CYS A 369 30.42 -5.65 22.42
CA CYS A 369 31.51 -5.14 23.23
C CYS A 369 32.50 -4.36 22.36
N LEU A 370 33.00 -3.26 22.91
CA LEU A 370 34.05 -2.44 22.33
C LEU A 370 35.42 -3.07 22.60
N TYR A 371 36.28 -3.04 21.59
CA TYR A 371 37.65 -3.53 21.68
C TYR A 371 38.57 -2.76 20.74
N ALA A 372 39.85 -2.68 21.07
CA ALA A 372 40.84 -1.97 20.26
C ALA A 372 41.26 -2.77 19.02
N VAL A 373 41.61 -2.04 17.97
CA VAL A 373 42.06 -2.56 16.69
C VAL A 373 43.41 -1.92 16.35
N VAL A 374 44.42 -2.76 16.15
CA VAL A 374 45.80 -2.29 15.90
C VAL A 374 46.09 -2.09 14.41
N GLN A 375 45.53 -2.93 13.52
CA GLN A 375 45.65 -2.81 12.05
C GLN A 375 44.28 -2.52 11.45
N TYR A 376 43.75 -1.33 11.73
CA TYR A 376 42.38 -0.96 11.39
C TYR A 376 42.13 -0.85 9.89
N GLU A 377 43.18 -0.57 9.11
CA GLU A 377 43.14 -0.48 7.64
C GLU A 377 42.87 -1.83 6.99
N LYS A 378 43.22 -2.93 7.66
CA LYS A 378 42.96 -4.30 7.19
C LYS A 378 41.58 -4.81 7.57
N LEU A 379 40.79 -4.04 8.32
CA LEU A 379 39.49 -4.49 8.80
C LEU A 379 38.43 -4.34 7.69
N VAL A 380 37.89 -5.46 7.21
CA VAL A 380 36.78 -5.45 6.25
C VAL A 380 35.47 -5.14 7.00
N PHE A 381 34.81 -4.04 6.61
CA PHE A 381 33.78 -3.33 7.40
C PHE A 381 32.44 -4.06 7.61
N SER A 382 32.22 -5.28 7.12
CA SER A 382 30.87 -5.86 7.12
C SER A 382 30.46 -6.58 8.41
N ALA A 383 31.40 -7.04 9.26
CA ALA A 383 31.06 -7.70 10.53
C ALA A 383 32.28 -7.90 11.46
N ALA A 384 32.77 -6.83 12.09
CA ALA A 384 33.88 -6.90 13.03
C ALA A 384 33.55 -7.80 14.24
N LYS A 385 34.35 -8.84 14.49
CA LYS A 385 34.23 -9.71 15.67
C LYS A 385 35.44 -9.58 16.58
N CYS A 386 35.21 -9.44 17.89
CA CYS A 386 36.27 -9.49 18.90
C CYS A 386 36.92 -10.88 18.96
N HIS A 387 38.10 -10.97 19.59
CA HIS A 387 38.86 -12.21 19.70
C HIS A 387 38.05 -13.40 20.25
N TYR A 388 37.29 -13.18 21.33
CA TYR A 388 36.48 -14.23 21.96
C TYR A 388 35.36 -14.73 21.04
N CYS A 389 34.63 -13.80 20.40
CA CYS A 389 33.53 -14.15 19.50
C CYS A 389 33.97 -14.81 18.19
N ARG A 390 35.26 -14.72 17.81
CA ARG A 390 35.82 -15.45 16.66
C ARG A 390 36.08 -16.93 16.97
N LYS A 391 36.31 -17.30 18.23
CA LYS A 391 36.66 -18.68 18.63
C LYS A 391 35.44 -19.58 18.87
N GLU A 392 34.25 -19.16 18.45
CA GLU A 392 32.91 -19.81 18.51
C GLU A 392 32.41 -20.36 19.86
N SER A 393 33.29 -20.68 20.83
CA SER A 393 32.95 -21.39 22.07
C SER A 393 33.07 -20.56 23.36
N ARG A 394 33.26 -19.23 23.29
CA ARG A 394 33.39 -18.37 24.48
C ARG A 394 32.56 -17.08 24.38
N VAL A 395 31.80 -16.79 25.44
CA VAL A 395 31.20 -15.46 25.66
C VAL A 395 32.32 -14.49 25.96
N ALA A 396 32.33 -13.32 25.31
CA ALA A 396 33.36 -12.32 25.56
C ALA A 396 33.20 -11.76 26.99
N PRO A 397 34.21 -11.87 27.86
CA PRO A 397 34.20 -11.22 29.16
C PRO A 397 34.21 -9.70 28.94
N TYR A 398 33.37 -8.97 29.66
CA TYR A 398 33.24 -7.52 29.52
C TYR A 398 33.08 -6.78 30.85
N ARG A 399 33.49 -5.51 30.87
CA ARG A 399 33.10 -4.53 31.89
C ARG A 399 32.10 -3.54 31.30
N ARG A 400 31.06 -3.19 32.06
CA ARG A 400 30.05 -2.21 31.65
C ARG A 400 30.34 -0.86 32.32
N CYS A 401 30.42 0.21 31.52
CA CYS A 401 30.59 1.55 32.06
C CYS A 401 29.34 1.98 32.84
N THR A 402 29.47 2.45 34.07
CA THR A 402 28.33 2.90 34.89
C THR A 402 27.68 4.18 34.36
N VAL A 403 28.43 5.01 33.64
CA VAL A 403 27.95 6.28 33.05
C VAL A 403 27.26 6.04 31.71
N CYS A 404 27.98 5.55 30.70
CA CYS A 404 27.45 5.38 29.34
C CYS A 404 26.90 3.99 29.04
N GLN A 405 27.01 3.01 29.93
CA GLN A 405 26.51 1.63 29.74
C GLN A 405 27.13 0.84 28.58
N ASN A 406 28.15 1.37 27.89
CA ASN A 406 28.92 0.60 26.89
C ASN A 406 29.66 -0.57 27.56
N LYS A 407 29.74 -1.69 26.84
CA LYS A 407 30.49 -2.88 27.24
C LYS A 407 31.87 -2.85 26.60
N TYR A 408 32.92 -3.04 27.38
CA TYR A 408 34.30 -3.15 26.88
C TYR A 408 34.81 -4.55 27.13
N VAL A 409 35.44 -5.17 26.13
CA VAL A 409 36.08 -6.49 26.31
C VAL A 409 37.12 -6.37 27.42
N HIS A 410 37.09 -7.28 28.40
CA HIS A 410 38.00 -7.21 29.54
C HIS A 410 38.41 -8.60 30.02
N TYR A 411 39.72 -8.84 30.13
CA TYR A 411 40.31 -10.13 30.51
C TYR A 411 39.91 -10.62 31.91
N ASP A 412 39.75 -9.69 32.85
CA ASP A 412 39.41 -9.92 34.26
C ASP A 412 37.96 -9.59 34.57
N SER A 413 37.06 -10.15 33.77
CA SER A 413 35.65 -10.22 34.15
C SER A 413 35.22 -11.67 34.05
N THR A 414 35.01 -12.32 35.20
CA THR A 414 34.40 -13.65 35.30
C THR A 414 32.91 -13.63 34.97
N GLU A 415 32.32 -12.44 34.83
CA GLU A 415 30.91 -12.21 34.63
C GLU A 415 30.48 -12.50 33.19
N THR A 416 29.91 -13.69 32.97
CA THR A 416 29.02 -13.91 31.83
C THR A 416 27.64 -13.26 32.04
N LYS A 417 27.32 -12.85 33.28
CA LYS A 417 26.19 -12.01 33.71
C LYS A 417 26.59 -11.30 35.02
N PRO A 418 26.39 -9.98 35.18
CA PRO A 418 26.56 -9.32 36.47
C PRO A 418 25.50 -9.83 37.46
N ASN A 419 25.94 -10.33 38.61
CA ASN A 419 25.06 -10.45 39.78
C ASN A 419 24.87 -9.04 40.33
N PHE A 420 23.62 -8.57 40.38
CA PHE A 420 23.27 -7.34 41.11
C PHE A 420 23.67 -7.51 42.58
N GLY A 421 24.81 -6.94 43.01
CA GLY A 421 25.22 -7.06 44.41
C GLY A 421 26.63 -6.58 44.80
N GLU A 422 27.59 -6.43 43.89
CA GLU A 422 28.92 -5.89 44.23
C GLU A 422 29.22 -4.62 43.40
N GLU A 423 29.64 -3.55 44.08
CA GLU A 423 29.87 -2.20 43.54
C GLU A 423 31.09 -2.13 42.61
N TYR A 424 30.98 -2.63 41.38
CA TYR A 424 32.00 -2.39 40.35
C TYR A 424 31.76 -1.03 39.66
N THR A 425 32.50 -0.01 40.09
CA THR A 425 32.44 1.39 39.59
C THR A 425 33.23 1.63 38.29
N PHE A 426 33.18 0.71 37.32
CA PHE A 426 33.95 0.89 36.08
C PHE A 426 33.42 2.09 35.28
N ILE A 427 34.30 3.06 35.00
CA ILE A 427 34.05 4.20 34.11
C ILE A 427 35.04 4.09 32.95
N CYS A 428 34.55 4.09 31.71
CA CYS A 428 35.42 4.01 30.54
C CYS A 428 36.22 5.31 30.32
N ALA A 429 37.34 5.23 29.60
CA ALA A 429 38.20 6.37 29.32
C ALA A 429 37.45 7.56 28.70
N GLU A 430 36.52 7.32 27.77
CA GLU A 430 35.73 8.40 27.17
C GLU A 430 34.81 9.11 28.19
N CYS A 431 34.23 8.37 29.15
CA CYS A 431 33.42 8.98 30.21
C CYS A 431 34.26 9.67 31.29
N GLN A 432 35.50 9.23 31.52
CA GLN A 432 36.45 9.93 32.38
C GLN A 432 36.83 11.31 31.81
N HIS A 433 36.82 11.44 30.47
CA HIS A 433 37.14 12.65 29.74
C HIS A 433 35.88 13.35 29.18
N ALA A 434 34.72 13.20 29.82
CA ALA A 434 33.40 13.61 29.31
C ALA A 434 33.24 15.11 28.95
N THR A 435 34.20 15.98 29.31
CA THR A 435 34.24 17.38 28.85
C THR A 435 34.53 17.51 27.35
N THR A 436 35.10 16.50 26.68
CA THR A 436 35.47 16.54 25.25
C THR A 436 34.68 15.56 24.37
N SER A 437 34.11 14.49 24.95
CA SER A 437 33.45 13.42 24.19
C SER A 437 31.99 13.17 24.61
N LYS A 438 31.05 13.17 23.65
CA LYS A 438 29.66 12.73 23.87
C LYS A 438 29.55 11.21 23.86
N THR A 439 29.54 10.58 25.04
CA THR A 439 29.44 9.11 25.18
C THR A 439 28.02 8.58 25.07
N ILE A 440 27.02 9.45 25.23
CA ILE A 440 25.61 9.18 24.98
C ILE A 440 25.20 10.01 23.76
N VAL A 441 24.59 9.36 22.79
CA VAL A 441 24.20 9.97 21.52
C VAL A 441 22.70 9.83 21.30
N ASN A 442 22.12 10.86 20.69
CA ASN A 442 20.77 10.79 20.15
C ASN A 442 20.84 10.08 18.79
N VAL A 443 19.99 9.08 18.61
CA VAL A 443 19.86 8.34 17.36
C VAL A 443 18.41 8.33 16.95
N GLU A 444 18.16 8.60 15.67
CA GLU A 444 16.84 8.43 15.09
C GLU A 444 16.67 7.00 14.62
N ILE A 445 15.55 6.38 15.03
CA ILE A 445 15.17 5.02 14.65
C ILE A 445 13.70 5.03 14.26
N ASP A 446 13.33 4.24 13.25
CA ASP A 446 11.94 4.04 12.91
C ASP A 446 11.23 3.13 13.94
N ILE A 447 9.92 3.34 14.11
CA ILE A 447 9.13 2.56 15.07
C ILE A 447 9.11 1.07 14.70
N SER A 448 9.10 0.72 13.41
CA SER A 448 9.13 -0.69 12.97
C SER A 448 10.37 -1.45 13.45
N THR A 449 11.55 -0.84 13.31
CA THR A 449 12.84 -1.43 13.71
C THR A 449 12.91 -1.53 15.23
N LEU A 450 12.43 -0.51 15.95
CA LEU A 450 12.34 -0.59 17.41
C LEU A 450 11.43 -1.73 17.85
N MET A 451 10.26 -1.87 17.21
CA MET A 451 9.29 -2.92 17.50
C MET A 451 9.86 -4.31 17.21
N ASP A 452 10.55 -4.51 16.09
CA ASP A 452 11.18 -5.79 15.75
C ASP A 452 12.17 -6.27 16.81
N GLN A 453 12.89 -5.33 17.44
CA GLN A 453 13.87 -5.63 18.49
C GLN A 453 13.26 -5.76 19.89
N ASN A 454 12.08 -5.18 20.14
CA ASN A 454 11.49 -5.03 21.48
C ASN A 454 10.02 -5.45 21.57
N LYS A 455 9.57 -6.36 20.68
CA LYS A 455 8.15 -6.78 20.55
C LYS A 455 7.46 -7.02 21.90
N LYS A 456 8.09 -7.84 22.77
CA LYS A 456 7.49 -8.24 24.06
C LYS A 456 7.25 -7.05 24.99
N GLN A 457 8.21 -6.15 25.09
CA GLN A 457 8.15 -4.98 25.97
C GLN A 457 7.13 -3.96 25.47
N LEU A 458 7.11 -3.71 24.16
CA LEU A 458 6.17 -2.77 23.54
C LEU A 458 4.73 -3.29 23.57
N TYR A 459 4.52 -4.58 23.29
CA TYR A 459 3.20 -5.20 23.42
C TYR A 459 2.68 -5.17 24.85
N LYS A 460 3.54 -5.45 25.84
CA LYS A 460 3.18 -5.33 27.25
C LYS A 460 2.81 -3.89 27.65
N TYR A 461 3.55 -2.89 27.15
CA TYR A 461 3.24 -1.48 27.41
C TYR A 461 1.92 -1.04 26.75
N LEU A 462 1.64 -1.51 25.54
CA LEU A 462 0.42 -1.17 24.79
C LEU A 462 -0.80 -2.01 25.20
N ASN A 463 -0.66 -2.92 26.18
CA ASN A 463 -1.68 -3.90 26.59
C ASN A 463 -2.20 -4.76 25.44
N ILE A 464 -1.28 -5.15 24.54
CA ILE A 464 -1.56 -5.96 23.36
C ILE A 464 -1.02 -7.37 23.59
N LYS A 465 -1.85 -8.38 23.33
CA LYS A 465 -1.42 -9.77 23.25
C LYS A 465 -1.64 -10.28 21.83
N VAL A 466 -0.59 -10.78 21.21
CA VAL A 466 -0.65 -11.38 19.87
C VAL A 466 -0.58 -12.89 20.03
N LYS A 467 -1.51 -13.63 19.43
CA LYS A 467 -1.59 -15.10 19.52
C LYS A 467 -0.35 -15.80 18.94
N ASP A 468 0.25 -15.22 17.90
CA ASP A 468 1.40 -15.76 17.16
C ASP A 468 2.51 -14.70 16.98
N ASP A 469 3.71 -15.09 16.50
CA ASP A 469 4.79 -14.16 16.12
C ASP A 469 4.49 -13.43 14.79
N THR A 470 3.29 -12.87 14.70
CA THR A 470 2.76 -12.19 13.51
C THR A 470 3.42 -10.81 13.38
N ASN A 471 3.89 -10.49 12.17
CA ASN A 471 4.34 -9.13 11.85
C ASN A 471 3.12 -8.22 11.62
N ILE A 472 2.80 -7.39 12.61
CA ILE A 472 1.67 -6.44 12.56
C ILE A 472 1.83 -5.36 11.47
N PHE A 473 3.06 -5.11 11.00
CA PHE A 473 3.37 -4.16 9.94
C PHE A 473 3.24 -4.74 8.53
N SER A 474 2.91 -6.04 8.40
CA SER A 474 2.66 -6.63 7.08
C SER A 474 1.51 -5.91 6.37
N ASN A 475 1.72 -5.59 5.08
CA ASN A 475 0.69 -5.02 4.21
C ASN A 475 -0.41 -6.03 3.86
N GLU A 476 -0.18 -7.32 4.07
CA GLU A 476 -1.14 -8.40 3.77
C GLU A 476 -2.23 -8.56 4.85
N LEU A 477 -1.97 -7.99 6.03
CA LEU A 477 -2.84 -8.05 7.20
C LEU A 477 -3.55 -6.71 7.40
N SER A 478 -4.82 -6.67 7.00
CA SER A 478 -5.73 -5.57 7.32
C SER A 478 -6.06 -5.57 8.82
N LEU A 479 -6.52 -4.42 9.34
CA LEU A 479 -7.00 -4.34 10.72
C LEU A 479 -8.16 -5.31 11.00
N PHE A 480 -9.00 -5.55 10.00
CA PHE A 480 -10.07 -6.54 10.07
C PHE A 480 -9.54 -7.95 10.36
N LYS A 481 -8.45 -8.38 9.70
CA LYS A 481 -7.82 -9.69 9.99
C LYS A 481 -7.10 -9.70 11.34
N LEU A 482 -6.50 -8.58 11.72
CA LEU A 482 -5.78 -8.48 13.00
C LEU A 482 -6.70 -8.55 14.21
N LYS A 483 -8.01 -8.27 14.05
CA LYS A 483 -9.00 -8.28 15.13
C LYS A 483 -9.10 -9.63 15.84
N ASP A 484 -8.92 -10.73 15.10
CA ASP A 484 -9.07 -12.11 15.57
C ASP A 484 -7.75 -12.69 16.15
N ILE A 485 -6.61 -12.10 15.73
CA ILE A 485 -5.26 -12.51 16.12
C ILE A 485 -4.81 -11.80 17.42
N ILE A 486 -5.38 -10.62 17.69
CA ILE A 486 -4.92 -9.74 18.76
C ILE A 486 -6.01 -9.56 19.82
N GLU A 487 -5.62 -9.79 21.08
CA GLU A 487 -6.43 -9.60 22.27
C GLU A 487 -5.89 -8.41 23.09
N ILE A 488 -6.77 -7.68 23.77
CA ILE A 488 -6.37 -6.74 24.81
C ILE A 488 -6.55 -7.42 26.15
N GLU A 489 -5.52 -7.34 26.99
CA GLU A 489 -5.65 -7.77 28.38
C GLU A 489 -6.18 -6.62 29.25
N HIS A 490 -7.19 -6.89 30.08
CA HIS A 490 -7.59 -6.01 31.17
C HIS A 490 -6.54 -6.10 32.28
N THR A 491 -5.46 -5.31 32.22
CA THR A 491 -4.45 -5.34 33.28
C THR A 491 -3.97 -3.96 33.72
N LYS A 492 -3.59 -3.92 35.01
CA LYS A 492 -3.17 -2.77 35.83
C LYS A 492 -1.92 -2.10 35.28
N ASP A 493 -1.77 -0.80 35.56
CA ASP A 493 -0.63 0.04 35.20
C ASP A 493 0.72 -0.69 35.32
N VAL A 494 1.37 -0.92 34.19
CA VAL A 494 2.71 -1.52 34.14
C VAL A 494 3.74 -0.43 34.35
N SER A 495 4.57 -0.55 35.40
CA SER A 495 5.67 0.38 35.61
C SER A 495 6.70 0.29 34.47
N ILE A 496 6.90 1.40 33.77
CA ILE A 496 7.83 1.53 32.63
C ILE A 496 9.27 1.18 33.02
N SER A 497 9.66 1.40 34.28
CA SER A 497 11.00 1.03 34.79
C SER A 497 11.29 -0.47 34.74
N SER A 498 10.26 -1.31 34.57
CA SER A 498 10.39 -2.76 34.39
C SER A 498 10.48 -3.23 32.94
N LEU A 499 10.47 -2.31 31.96
CA LEU A 499 10.45 -2.62 30.52
C LEU A 499 11.67 -2.01 29.79
N PRO A 500 12.87 -2.60 29.94
CA PRO A 500 14.06 -2.09 29.27
C PRO A 500 13.97 -2.30 27.75
N LEU A 501 14.34 -1.28 26.98
CA LEU A 501 14.41 -1.32 25.52
C LEU A 501 15.86 -1.42 25.04
N ILE A 502 16.06 -2.03 23.88
CA ILE A 502 17.36 -2.17 23.22
C ILE A 502 17.34 -1.68 21.78
N ASN A 503 18.49 -1.23 21.30
CA ASN A 503 18.76 -1.01 19.89
C ASN A 503 20.11 -1.64 19.50
N HIS A 504 20.13 -2.56 18.55
CA HIS A 504 21.31 -3.33 18.12
C HIS A 504 22.11 -3.92 19.31
N GLN A 505 21.40 -4.50 20.29
CA GLN A 505 21.94 -5.04 21.56
C GLN A 505 22.50 -4.01 22.56
N LYS A 506 22.37 -2.71 22.29
CA LYS A 506 22.67 -1.65 23.26
C LYS A 506 21.41 -1.26 24.04
N PRO A 507 21.55 -0.92 25.33
CA PRO A 507 20.42 -0.41 26.11
C PRO A 507 20.03 0.98 25.61
N ILE A 508 18.72 1.21 25.49
CA ILE A 508 18.16 2.55 25.34
C ILE A 508 18.09 3.15 26.75
N LEU A 509 18.69 4.33 26.91
CA LEU A 509 18.89 4.98 28.21
C LEU A 509 17.70 5.86 28.63
N ASN A 510 16.81 6.19 27.70
CA ASN A 510 15.62 7.03 27.91
C ASN A 510 14.29 6.31 27.58
N PRO A 511 14.03 5.07 28.08
CA PRO A 511 12.90 4.26 27.65
C PRO A 511 11.54 4.95 27.86
N THR A 512 11.34 5.69 28.96
CA THR A 512 10.10 6.45 29.21
C THR A 512 9.79 7.45 28.10
N VAL A 513 10.79 8.24 27.69
CA VAL A 513 10.65 9.23 26.62
C VAL A 513 10.34 8.54 25.29
N VAL A 514 10.85 7.33 25.06
CA VAL A 514 10.56 6.54 23.85
C VAL A 514 9.11 6.06 23.84
N TYR A 515 8.63 5.51 24.95
CA TYR A 515 7.23 5.10 25.08
C TYR A 515 6.27 6.28 24.90
N ASP A 516 6.57 7.43 25.52
CA ASP A 516 5.76 8.63 25.39
C ASP A 516 5.71 9.17 23.96
N GLN A 517 6.84 9.14 23.22
CA GLN A 517 6.88 9.49 21.81
C GLN A 517 5.96 8.58 20.98
N ILE A 518 6.01 7.27 21.20
CA ILE A 518 5.16 6.29 20.49
C ILE A 518 3.69 6.54 20.80
N MET A 519 3.33 6.75 22.07
CA MET A 519 1.95 7.03 22.45
C MET A 519 1.45 8.35 21.89
N THR A 520 2.29 9.38 21.88
CA THR A 520 1.95 10.68 21.28
C THR A 520 1.62 10.53 19.80
N TRP A 521 2.42 9.76 19.05
CA TRP A 521 2.14 9.46 17.65
C TRP A 521 0.83 8.69 17.45
N ILE A 522 0.61 7.63 18.23
CA ILE A 522 -0.63 6.83 18.17
C ILE A 522 -1.85 7.71 18.46
N GLN A 523 -1.84 8.46 19.57
CA GLN A 523 -2.95 9.30 20.01
C GLN A 523 -3.23 10.47 19.07
N SER A 524 -2.20 11.06 18.46
CA SER A 524 -2.38 12.12 17.46
C SER A 524 -3.20 11.62 16.25
N GLY A 525 -3.08 10.32 15.96
CA GLY A 525 -3.56 9.69 14.74
C GLY A 525 -3.00 10.32 13.47
N GLN A 526 -1.85 10.98 13.57
CA GLN A 526 -1.05 11.50 12.47
C GLN A 526 0.19 10.61 12.29
N CYS A 527 0.94 10.88 11.23
CA CYS A 527 2.25 10.29 11.00
C CYS A 527 3.24 11.39 10.65
N GLU A 528 4.53 11.10 10.81
CA GLU A 528 5.60 11.98 10.37
C GLU A 528 5.43 12.38 8.90
N ARG A 529 5.51 13.69 8.65
CA ARG A 529 5.40 14.29 7.32
C ARG A 529 6.78 14.79 6.89
N VAL A 530 7.17 14.44 5.67
CA VAL A 530 8.46 14.83 5.09
C VAL A 530 8.23 15.38 3.69
N THR A 531 8.97 16.43 3.34
CA THR A 531 8.87 17.10 2.05
C THR A 531 9.57 16.31 0.95
N CYS A 532 8.84 15.98 -0.11
CA CYS A 532 9.43 15.36 -1.29
C CYS A 532 10.31 16.36 -2.06
N TYR A 533 11.56 15.99 -2.40
CA TYR A 533 12.45 16.92 -3.11
C TYR A 533 12.10 17.15 -4.59
N ILE A 534 11.19 16.34 -5.15
CA ILE A 534 10.77 16.48 -6.55
C ILE A 534 9.52 17.37 -6.66
N CYS A 535 8.44 17.03 -5.94
CA CYS A 535 7.18 17.78 -6.02
C CYS A 535 6.99 18.84 -4.92
N CYS A 536 7.90 18.90 -3.94
CA CYS A 536 7.84 19.84 -2.81
C CYS A 536 6.58 19.71 -1.93
N ASN A 537 5.83 18.61 -2.05
CA ASN A 537 4.67 18.32 -1.19
C ASN A 537 5.11 17.53 0.04
N ASP A 538 4.46 17.84 1.17
CA ASP A 538 4.60 17.07 2.41
C ASP A 538 3.78 15.79 2.34
N VAL A 539 4.47 14.65 2.34
CA VAL A 539 3.87 13.31 2.29
C VAL A 539 4.22 12.53 3.54
N ALA A 540 3.51 11.42 3.80
CA ALA A 540 3.83 10.56 4.93
C ALA A 540 5.24 9.96 4.76
N ARG A 541 6.02 9.83 5.84
CA ARG A 541 7.37 9.25 5.81
C ARG A 541 7.41 7.87 5.14
N ALA A 542 6.38 7.05 5.33
CA ALA A 542 6.25 5.74 4.68
C ALA A 542 6.15 5.78 3.14
N GLN A 543 5.83 6.95 2.57
CA GLN A 543 5.77 7.17 1.13
C GLN A 543 7.06 7.78 0.57
N ILE A 544 8.02 8.12 1.40
CA ILE A 544 9.32 8.65 1.02
C ILE A 544 10.34 7.51 0.90
N ASP A 545 11.16 7.58 -0.14
CA ASP A 545 12.29 6.69 -0.34
C ASP A 545 13.53 7.48 -0.76
N ASP A 546 14.70 6.85 -0.56
CA ASP A 546 15.95 7.32 -1.15
C ASP A 546 15.82 7.37 -2.67
N THR A 547 16.19 8.50 -3.25
CA THR A 547 16.08 8.68 -4.71
C THR A 547 16.95 7.70 -5.49
N CYS A 548 18.07 7.26 -4.94
CA CYS A 548 18.97 6.32 -5.62
C CYS A 548 19.68 5.32 -4.68
N GLY A 549 19.60 5.52 -3.36
CA GLY A 549 20.20 4.66 -2.34
C GLY A 549 21.74 4.54 -2.40
N ASN A 550 22.41 5.55 -2.97
CA ASN A 550 23.85 5.73 -2.87
C ASN A 550 24.20 6.46 -1.58
N LYS A 551 25.23 6.01 -0.85
CA LYS A 551 25.58 6.53 0.48
C LYS A 551 25.88 8.04 0.54
N LEU A 552 26.29 8.64 -0.58
CA LEU A 552 26.61 10.07 -0.67
C LEU A 552 25.42 10.92 -1.15
N CYS A 553 24.30 10.29 -1.52
CA CYS A 553 23.10 10.99 -1.97
C CYS A 553 22.10 11.05 -0.82
N CYS A 554 21.87 12.25 -0.28
CA CYS A 554 20.90 12.50 0.79
C CYS A 554 19.53 12.96 0.26
N ALA A 555 19.25 12.75 -1.03
CA ALA A 555 18.01 13.21 -1.65
C ALA A 555 16.92 12.14 -1.51
N GLU A 556 15.79 12.56 -0.97
CA GLU A 556 14.62 11.74 -0.70
C GLU A 556 13.42 12.24 -1.54
N ALA A 557 12.58 11.33 -2.03
CA ALA A 557 11.41 11.69 -2.83
C ALA A 557 10.25 10.73 -2.61
N CYS A 558 9.03 11.20 -2.87
CA CYS A 558 7.85 10.38 -2.71
C CYS A 558 7.77 9.27 -3.77
N THR A 559 7.10 8.19 -3.40
CA THR A 559 6.89 7.00 -4.22
C THR A 559 6.30 7.34 -5.58
N GLU A 560 5.34 8.28 -5.64
CA GLU A 560 4.72 8.72 -6.90
C GLU A 560 5.72 9.40 -7.84
N CYS A 561 6.52 10.34 -7.34
CA CYS A 561 7.53 11.02 -8.14
C CYS A 561 8.63 10.06 -8.62
N LEU A 562 9.09 9.13 -7.77
CA LEU A 562 10.08 8.12 -8.17
C LEU A 562 9.51 7.12 -9.17
N THR A 563 8.24 6.76 -9.00
CA THR A 563 7.51 5.92 -9.97
C THR A 563 7.45 6.62 -11.31
N SER A 564 6.99 7.89 -11.35
CA SER A 564 6.95 8.68 -12.58
C SER A 564 8.34 8.82 -13.22
N TRP A 565 9.37 9.15 -12.43
CA TRP A 565 10.74 9.33 -12.94
C TRP A 565 11.32 8.05 -13.55
N TYR A 566 11.27 6.94 -12.82
CA TYR A 566 11.91 5.70 -13.26
C TYR A 566 11.04 4.89 -14.24
N GLN A 567 9.71 4.92 -14.14
CA GLN A 567 8.82 4.17 -15.06
C GLN A 567 8.61 4.85 -16.40
N ASP A 568 9.02 6.11 -16.56
CA ASP A 568 9.00 6.78 -17.85
C ASP A 568 9.83 6.02 -18.90
N VAL A 569 10.87 5.30 -18.46
CA VAL A 569 11.66 4.40 -19.29
C VAL A 569 10.96 3.06 -19.44
N LYS A 570 10.38 2.81 -20.62
CA LYS A 570 9.64 1.57 -20.92
C LYS A 570 9.99 0.98 -22.29
N PRO A 571 9.87 -0.35 -22.47
CA PRO A 571 10.07 -0.99 -23.76
C PRO A 571 9.19 -0.36 -24.85
N GLY A 572 9.76 -0.14 -26.02
CA GLY A 572 9.09 0.44 -27.18
C GLY A 572 9.03 1.97 -27.21
N CYS A 573 9.56 2.66 -26.21
CA CYS A 573 9.56 4.12 -26.12
C CYS A 573 10.97 4.71 -26.11
N ILE A 574 11.03 6.03 -26.27
CA ILE A 574 12.28 6.80 -26.08
C ILE A 574 12.80 6.58 -24.65
N VAL A 575 14.12 6.44 -24.55
CA VAL A 575 14.85 6.36 -23.30
C VAL A 575 15.55 7.69 -23.07
N LEU A 576 15.04 8.48 -22.13
CA LEU A 576 15.80 9.61 -21.61
C LEU A 576 16.87 9.08 -20.66
N VAL A 577 18.13 9.26 -21.05
CA VAL A 577 19.30 8.76 -20.32
C VAL A 577 19.34 9.32 -18.89
N THR A 578 18.83 10.54 -18.69
CA THR A 578 18.67 11.16 -17.38
C THR A 578 17.73 10.39 -16.46
N HIS A 579 16.69 9.74 -17.00
CA HIS A 579 15.71 8.96 -16.23
C HIS A 579 16.25 7.57 -15.83
N LEU A 580 17.37 7.13 -16.42
CA LEU A 580 18.13 5.97 -15.95
C LEU A 580 18.99 6.31 -14.71
N LEU A 581 19.10 7.57 -14.34
CA LEU A 581 19.97 8.06 -13.27
C LEU A 581 19.13 8.66 -12.13
N CYS A 582 19.79 8.86 -10.99
CA CYS A 582 19.21 9.66 -9.90
C CYS A 582 18.85 11.06 -10.41
N PRO A 583 17.64 11.59 -10.09
CA PRO A 583 17.27 12.95 -10.47
C PRO A 583 18.19 14.03 -9.88
N PHE A 584 18.83 13.75 -8.74
CA PHE A 584 19.67 14.69 -8.01
C PHE A 584 21.17 14.43 -8.24
N CYS A 585 21.74 13.39 -7.64
CA CYS A 585 23.18 13.15 -7.71
C CYS A 585 23.67 12.69 -9.09
N LYS A 586 22.76 12.42 -10.04
CA LYS A 586 23.04 11.88 -11.38
C LYS A 586 23.90 10.62 -11.37
N HIS A 587 23.99 9.86 -10.28
CA HIS A 587 24.63 8.54 -10.26
C HIS A 587 23.61 7.45 -10.61
N ALA A 588 24.10 6.28 -11.04
CA ALA A 588 23.23 5.13 -11.25
C ALA A 588 22.58 4.74 -9.92
N PRO A 589 21.25 4.49 -9.89
CA PRO A 589 20.58 4.02 -8.69
C PRO A 589 21.08 2.63 -8.32
N ASN A 590 21.06 2.34 -7.03
CA ASN A 590 21.34 0.99 -6.57
C ASN A 590 20.27 0.02 -7.11
N GLY A 591 20.64 -1.27 -7.21
CA GLY A 591 19.73 -2.27 -7.77
C GLY A 591 18.44 -2.48 -6.98
N LYS A 592 18.39 -2.11 -5.68
CA LYS A 592 17.18 -2.23 -4.86
C LYS A 592 16.13 -1.18 -5.23
N ILE A 593 16.54 0.09 -5.30
CA ILE A 593 15.68 1.22 -5.68
C ILE A 593 15.17 1.02 -7.10
N LEU A 594 16.07 0.74 -8.04
CA LEU A 594 15.67 0.53 -9.42
C LEU A 594 14.72 -0.67 -9.57
N LYS A 595 14.97 -1.78 -8.89
CA LYS A 595 14.07 -2.94 -8.93
C LYS A 595 12.68 -2.63 -8.36
N LYS A 596 12.59 -1.72 -7.37
CA LYS A 596 11.32 -1.27 -6.78
C LYS A 596 10.49 -0.48 -7.78
N TYR A 597 11.08 0.51 -8.46
CA TYR A 597 10.32 1.43 -9.33
C TYR A 597 10.27 1.00 -10.79
N ASN A 598 11.34 0.40 -11.32
CA ASN A 598 11.40 -0.09 -12.70
C ASN A 598 12.27 -1.36 -12.79
N LYS A 599 11.66 -2.50 -12.46
CA LYS A 599 12.30 -3.83 -12.54
C LYS A 599 12.84 -4.16 -13.92
N GLN A 600 12.19 -3.70 -14.99
CA GLN A 600 12.61 -3.96 -16.35
C GLN A 600 13.92 -3.21 -16.67
N ALA A 601 14.07 -1.96 -16.20
CA ALA A 601 15.25 -1.14 -16.47
C ALA A 601 16.54 -1.66 -15.81
N CYS A 602 16.44 -2.61 -14.87
CA CYS A 602 17.59 -3.31 -14.30
C CYS A 602 18.47 -4.02 -15.34
N THR A 603 17.93 -4.35 -16.52
CA THR A 603 18.70 -4.96 -17.62
C THR A 603 19.51 -3.92 -18.40
N ILE A 604 19.13 -2.65 -18.35
CA ILE A 604 19.79 -1.53 -19.02
C ILE A 604 20.99 -1.05 -18.20
N LEU A 605 20.83 -0.97 -16.87
CA LEU A 605 21.77 -0.32 -15.95
C LEU A 605 22.98 -1.18 -15.53
N ARG A 606 23.29 -2.26 -16.27
CA ARG A 606 24.52 -3.04 -16.04
C ARG A 606 25.66 -2.49 -16.90
N ALA A 607 26.69 -1.98 -16.21
CA ALA A 607 28.00 -1.51 -16.69
C ALA A 607 27.99 -0.24 -17.55
N ASP A 608 28.55 0.84 -17.00
CA ASP A 608 29.27 1.98 -17.61
C ASP A 608 29.14 2.23 -19.12
N LYS A 609 27.91 2.35 -19.64
CA LYS A 609 27.65 2.75 -21.04
C LYS A 609 27.35 4.24 -21.22
N ARG A 610 27.73 5.11 -20.28
CA ARG A 610 27.60 6.57 -20.50
C ARG A 610 28.46 7.05 -21.66
N ASN A 611 29.59 6.39 -21.89
CA ASN A 611 30.57 6.83 -22.87
C ASN A 611 30.20 6.46 -24.32
N ASP A 612 29.14 5.67 -24.54
CA ASP A 612 28.70 5.23 -25.88
C ASP A 612 27.40 5.92 -26.35
N ILE A 613 26.95 6.96 -25.64
CA ILE A 613 25.71 7.69 -25.96
C ILE A 613 26.06 8.93 -26.77
N ASP A 614 25.68 8.90 -28.04
CA ASP A 614 25.86 9.96 -29.01
C ASP A 614 24.83 11.08 -28.77
N GLU A 615 25.31 12.29 -28.51
CA GLU A 615 24.49 13.46 -28.21
C GLU A 615 23.58 13.89 -29.38
N HIS A 616 23.89 13.47 -30.61
CA HIS A 616 23.12 13.78 -31.82
C HIS A 616 21.94 12.83 -32.05
N TRP A 617 21.75 11.82 -31.21
CA TRP A 617 20.71 10.81 -31.36
C TRP A 617 19.75 10.77 -30.17
N TYR A 618 18.48 10.51 -30.47
CA TYR A 618 17.52 9.96 -29.53
C TYR A 618 17.65 8.44 -29.50
N TYR A 619 17.65 7.88 -28.29
CA TYR A 619 17.71 6.45 -28.04
C TYR A 619 16.33 5.93 -27.64
N ALA A 620 16.02 4.69 -28.02
CA ALA A 620 14.78 4.02 -27.63
C ALA A 620 15.04 2.57 -27.22
N TRP A 621 14.12 2.02 -26.45
CA TRP A 621 14.20 0.65 -25.95
C TRP A 621 13.49 -0.31 -26.91
N CYS A 622 14.21 -1.21 -27.56
CA CYS A 622 13.63 -2.16 -28.50
C CYS A 622 12.72 -3.18 -27.78
N ILE A 623 11.49 -3.39 -28.29
CA ILE A 623 10.54 -4.37 -27.75
C ILE A 623 10.93 -5.85 -27.99
N ASP A 624 11.85 -6.11 -28.91
CA ASP A 624 12.21 -7.47 -29.32
C ASP A 624 13.51 -7.93 -28.65
N CYS A 625 14.63 -7.23 -28.88
CA CYS A 625 15.90 -7.57 -28.24
C CYS A 625 16.09 -7.00 -26.83
N TYR A 626 15.16 -6.18 -26.32
CA TYR A 626 15.22 -5.52 -25.01
C TYR A 626 16.48 -4.69 -24.75
N LYS A 627 17.17 -4.23 -25.80
CA LYS A 627 18.34 -3.34 -25.70
C LYS A 627 17.96 -1.89 -26.04
N VAL A 628 18.70 -0.94 -25.48
CA VAL A 628 18.64 0.47 -25.85
C VAL A 628 19.46 0.68 -27.13
N LYS A 629 18.86 1.29 -28.14
CA LYS A 629 19.43 1.49 -29.49
C LYS A 629 19.14 2.90 -30.00
N LYS A 630 19.96 3.37 -30.95
CA LYS A 630 19.72 4.61 -31.69
C LYS A 630 18.36 4.52 -32.40
N ALA A 631 17.54 5.55 -32.26
CA ALA A 631 16.16 5.57 -32.77
C ALA A 631 15.95 6.65 -33.83
N GLN A 632 16.38 7.88 -33.53
CA GLN A 632 16.23 9.00 -34.46
C GLN A 632 17.32 10.04 -34.23
N GLU A 633 17.90 10.60 -35.28
CA GLU A 633 18.80 11.75 -35.17
C GLU A 633 18.04 13.01 -34.76
N LYS A 634 18.63 13.81 -33.88
CA LYS A 634 18.04 15.07 -33.41
C LYS A 634 17.89 16.09 -34.53
N ILE A 635 18.78 16.07 -35.53
CA ILE A 635 18.71 16.97 -36.69
C ILE A 635 17.43 16.76 -37.52
N CYS A 636 16.84 15.56 -37.46
CA CYS A 636 15.59 15.24 -38.12
C CYS A 636 14.36 15.83 -37.40
N ASN A 637 14.53 16.53 -36.27
CA ASN A 637 13.42 17.14 -35.53
C ASN A 637 13.53 18.67 -35.54
N ALA A 638 12.98 19.29 -36.59
CA ALA A 638 13.11 20.73 -36.87
C ALA A 638 12.56 21.65 -35.75
N ASN A 639 11.67 21.15 -34.89
CA ASN A 639 11.02 21.94 -33.83
C ASN A 639 11.64 21.72 -32.43
N GLY A 640 12.69 20.88 -32.30
CA GLY A 640 13.36 20.63 -31.02
C GLY A 640 12.57 19.78 -30.00
N GLU A 641 11.40 19.27 -30.36
CA GLU A 641 10.59 18.40 -29.48
C GLU A 641 11.20 16.99 -29.35
N ILE A 642 10.81 16.26 -28.31
CA ILE A 642 11.22 14.86 -28.12
C ILE A 642 10.24 13.95 -28.90
N PRO A 643 10.71 13.09 -29.83
CA PRO A 643 9.80 12.27 -30.62
C PRO A 643 8.96 11.31 -29.78
N MET A 644 7.65 11.27 -30.00
CA MET A 644 6.80 10.27 -29.34
C MET A 644 6.89 8.94 -30.09
N LEU A 645 7.75 8.04 -29.63
CA LEU A 645 7.86 6.67 -30.15
C LEU A 645 7.06 5.68 -29.28
N THR A 646 6.28 4.83 -29.95
CA THR A 646 5.59 3.68 -29.34
C THR A 646 5.87 2.44 -30.17
N ASN A 647 6.05 1.29 -29.51
CA ASN A 647 6.39 0.01 -30.16
C ASN A 647 7.68 0.03 -30.98
N PHE A 648 8.67 0.83 -30.57
CA PHE A 648 9.97 0.90 -31.21
C PHE A 648 10.64 -0.48 -31.29
N MET A 649 11.10 -0.81 -32.49
CA MET A 649 11.90 -2.01 -32.80
C MET A 649 13.13 -1.54 -33.57
N CYS A 650 14.32 -1.91 -33.10
CA CYS A 650 15.56 -1.46 -33.74
C CYS A 650 15.73 -2.07 -35.14
N ASP A 651 16.58 -1.46 -35.96
CA ASP A 651 16.83 -1.91 -37.33
C ASP A 651 17.26 -3.37 -37.37
N ASP A 652 18.20 -3.81 -36.51
CA ASP A 652 18.60 -5.22 -36.41
C ASP A 652 17.39 -6.17 -36.24
N CYS A 653 16.46 -5.85 -35.34
CA CYS A 653 15.27 -6.68 -35.09
C CYS A 653 14.25 -6.57 -36.22
N THR A 654 14.14 -5.40 -36.82
CA THR A 654 13.28 -5.15 -37.98
C THR A 654 13.77 -5.92 -39.20
N GLU A 655 15.08 -5.91 -39.45
CA GLU A 655 15.76 -6.68 -40.48
C GLU A 655 15.69 -8.17 -40.21
N ILE A 656 15.91 -8.62 -38.97
CA ILE A 656 15.67 -10.02 -38.59
C ILE A 656 14.22 -10.38 -38.90
N ARG A 657 13.21 -9.58 -38.54
CA ARG A 657 11.80 -9.88 -38.88
C ARG A 657 11.51 -9.84 -40.38
N LYS A 658 12.10 -8.90 -41.12
CA LYS A 658 11.97 -8.78 -42.58
C LYS A 658 12.63 -9.97 -43.30
N ASN A 659 13.79 -10.42 -42.82
CA ASN A 659 14.53 -11.58 -43.31
C ASN A 659 13.96 -12.90 -42.76
N SER A 660 13.17 -12.85 -41.68
CA SER A 660 12.37 -13.97 -41.14
C SER A 660 11.05 -14.17 -41.87
N LYS A 661 10.78 -13.41 -42.96
CA LYS A 661 9.75 -13.77 -43.95
C LYS A 661 10.13 -15.02 -44.75
N THR A 662 10.45 -16.13 -44.06
CA THR A 662 10.30 -17.52 -44.53
C THR A 662 10.57 -18.51 -43.39
N LYS A 663 9.82 -18.40 -42.29
CA LYS A 663 9.27 -19.62 -41.66
C LYS A 663 7.81 -19.34 -41.34
N SER A 664 6.93 -19.53 -42.34
CA SER A 664 5.51 -19.65 -42.03
C SER A 664 5.38 -20.84 -41.09
N ILE A 665 4.99 -20.60 -39.84
CA ILE A 665 4.61 -21.68 -38.95
C ILE A 665 3.17 -22.02 -39.33
N LYS A 666 2.93 -23.26 -39.74
CA LYS A 666 1.59 -23.78 -40.02
C LYS A 666 1.30 -24.93 -39.06
N TYR A 667 0.03 -25.10 -38.72
CA TYR A 667 -0.40 -26.14 -37.78
C TYR A 667 -0.86 -27.38 -38.54
N CYS A 668 -0.48 -28.56 -38.04
CA CYS A 668 -0.81 -29.82 -38.69
C CYS A 668 -2.34 -30.05 -38.75
N PRO A 669 -2.93 -30.28 -39.94
CA PRO A 669 -4.35 -30.54 -40.11
C PRO A 669 -4.76 -32.00 -39.88
N GLY A 670 -3.81 -32.92 -39.71
CA GLY A 670 -4.09 -34.35 -39.55
C GLY A 670 -4.66 -34.69 -38.17
N LEU A 671 -5.25 -35.88 -38.04
CA LEU A 671 -5.76 -36.38 -36.76
C LEU A 671 -4.66 -37.14 -36.00
N ASN A 672 -4.70 -37.09 -34.68
CA ASN A 672 -3.84 -37.87 -33.79
C ASN A 672 -4.48 -39.24 -33.47
N GLY A 673 -3.78 -40.09 -32.69
CA GLY A 673 -4.26 -41.43 -32.29
C GLY A 673 -5.54 -41.46 -31.43
N LYS A 674 -6.14 -40.30 -31.13
CA LYS A 674 -7.44 -40.14 -30.43
C LYS A 674 -8.53 -39.53 -31.33
N ASN A 675 -8.31 -39.46 -32.66
CA ASN A 675 -9.23 -38.85 -33.63
C ASN A 675 -9.49 -37.35 -33.42
N GLU A 676 -8.55 -36.62 -32.82
CA GLU A 676 -8.59 -35.16 -32.66
C GLU A 676 -7.57 -34.49 -33.58
N ILE A 677 -7.78 -33.22 -33.96
CA ILE A 677 -6.83 -32.46 -34.79
C ILE A 677 -5.48 -32.37 -34.07
N CYS A 678 -4.41 -32.79 -34.73
CA CYS A 678 -3.04 -32.83 -34.22
C CYS A 678 -2.54 -31.46 -33.80
N GLY A 679 -2.71 -30.44 -34.65
CA GLY A 679 -2.46 -29.04 -34.28
C GLY A 679 -1.01 -28.69 -33.95
N VAL A 680 -0.04 -29.59 -34.17
CA VAL A 680 1.38 -29.32 -33.91
C VAL A 680 1.90 -28.25 -34.85
N ALA A 681 2.59 -27.25 -34.30
CA ALA A 681 3.24 -26.18 -35.04
C ALA A 681 4.43 -26.73 -35.84
N ILE A 682 4.36 -26.62 -37.16
CA ILE A 682 5.38 -27.10 -38.09
C ILE A 682 5.99 -25.90 -38.82
N SER A 683 7.32 -25.84 -38.85
CA SER A 683 8.06 -24.93 -39.71
C SER A 683 8.72 -25.70 -40.85
N LYS A 684 8.42 -25.33 -42.10
CA LYS A 684 9.09 -25.87 -43.29
C LYS A 684 10.57 -25.48 -43.26
N LYS A 685 11.47 -26.46 -43.46
CA LYS A 685 12.93 -26.27 -43.49
C LYS A 685 13.51 -26.26 -44.91
N ASP A 686 12.85 -26.96 -45.84
CA ASP A 686 13.31 -27.16 -47.23
C ASP A 686 12.25 -26.71 -48.24
N GLY A 687 12.55 -26.78 -49.54
CA GLY A 687 11.66 -26.32 -50.61
C GLY A 687 10.38 -27.13 -50.83
N CYS A 688 10.26 -28.36 -50.33
CA CYS A 688 9.13 -29.25 -50.67
C CYS A 688 7.80 -28.85 -49.99
N ASN A 689 6.70 -28.79 -50.74
CA ASN A 689 5.35 -28.53 -50.23
C ASN A 689 4.66 -29.78 -49.65
N HIS A 690 5.27 -30.98 -49.78
CA HIS A 690 4.84 -32.18 -49.06
C HIS A 690 5.39 -32.17 -47.63
N ILE A 691 4.50 -32.17 -46.64
CA ILE A 691 4.87 -32.23 -45.22
C ILE A 691 4.41 -33.53 -44.59
N THR A 692 5.34 -34.25 -43.97
CA THR A 692 5.06 -35.36 -43.06
C THR A 692 5.14 -34.86 -41.63
N CYS A 693 4.04 -34.94 -40.89
CA CYS A 693 4.04 -34.57 -39.47
C CYS A 693 4.84 -35.60 -38.65
N THR A 694 5.82 -35.18 -37.87
CA THR A 694 6.58 -36.11 -37.01
C THR A 694 5.80 -36.59 -35.77
N ALA A 695 4.68 -35.94 -35.44
CA ALA A 695 3.88 -36.27 -34.26
C ALA A 695 2.73 -37.25 -34.55
N CYS A 696 2.00 -37.06 -35.67
CA CYS A 696 0.90 -37.94 -36.06
C CYS A 696 1.14 -38.71 -37.37
N TYR A 697 2.30 -38.52 -38.01
CA TYR A 697 2.70 -39.19 -39.26
C TYR A 697 1.81 -38.90 -40.47
N SER A 698 0.86 -37.96 -40.39
CA SER A 698 0.02 -37.58 -41.52
C SER A 698 0.82 -36.84 -42.60
N HIS A 699 0.51 -37.15 -43.86
CA HIS A 699 1.03 -36.47 -45.05
C HIS A 699 0.04 -35.38 -45.52
N TRP A 700 0.49 -34.13 -45.60
CA TRP A 700 -0.37 -32.98 -45.91
C TRP A 700 0.35 -31.90 -46.73
N CYS A 701 -0.42 -31.17 -47.54
CA CYS A 701 0.10 -30.14 -48.43
C CYS A 701 0.30 -28.82 -47.69
N TRP A 702 1.53 -28.29 -47.72
CA TRP A 702 1.90 -27.04 -47.08
C TRP A 702 1.04 -25.87 -47.56
N LEU A 703 0.73 -25.80 -48.86
CA LEU A 703 -0.02 -24.68 -49.45
C LEU A 703 -1.50 -24.74 -49.04
N CYS A 704 -2.12 -25.91 -49.15
CA CYS A 704 -3.56 -26.11 -48.95
C CYS A 704 -3.98 -26.35 -47.49
N ILE A 705 -3.06 -26.77 -46.60
CA ILE A 705 -3.34 -27.11 -45.19
C ILE A 705 -4.41 -28.21 -45.07
N LYS A 706 -4.28 -29.27 -45.88
CA LYS A 706 -5.16 -30.45 -45.86
C LYS A 706 -4.36 -31.75 -46.01
N THR A 707 -4.84 -32.80 -45.36
CA THR A 707 -4.27 -34.15 -45.47
C THR A 707 -4.76 -34.84 -46.74
N TYR A 708 -3.85 -35.48 -47.46
CA TYR A 708 -4.15 -36.25 -48.67
C TYR A 708 -3.69 -37.71 -48.59
N GLY A 709 -3.06 -38.10 -47.47
CA GLY A 709 -2.51 -39.45 -47.30
C GLY A 709 -1.47 -39.75 -48.38
N ASP A 710 -1.51 -40.96 -48.92
CA ASP A 710 -0.56 -41.44 -49.93
C ASP A 710 -0.70 -40.74 -51.30
N HIS A 711 -1.84 -40.09 -51.57
CA HIS A 711 -2.13 -39.38 -52.82
C HIS A 711 -1.60 -37.93 -52.86
N ILE A 712 -0.77 -37.54 -51.89
CA ILE A 712 -0.30 -36.16 -51.79
C ILE A 712 0.53 -35.71 -53.00
N TYR A 713 1.31 -36.60 -53.60
CA TYR A 713 2.13 -36.27 -54.77
C TYR A 713 1.27 -36.06 -56.03
N GLU A 714 0.17 -36.79 -56.19
CA GLU A 714 -0.81 -36.55 -57.25
C GLU A 714 -1.43 -35.16 -57.08
N HIS A 715 -1.89 -34.81 -55.88
CA HIS A 715 -2.41 -33.47 -55.57
C HIS A 715 -1.41 -32.35 -55.88
N LEU A 716 -0.15 -32.49 -55.47
CA LEU A 716 0.88 -31.48 -55.73
C LEU A 716 1.11 -31.29 -57.24
N THR A 717 1.12 -32.39 -58.01
CA THR A 717 1.34 -32.35 -59.45
C THR A 717 0.13 -31.75 -60.19
N GLU A 718 -1.08 -32.20 -59.87
CA GLU A 718 -2.29 -31.78 -60.59
C GLU A 718 -2.75 -30.37 -60.23
N VAL A 719 -2.62 -29.97 -58.95
CA VAL A 719 -3.15 -28.68 -58.47
C VAL A 719 -2.07 -27.59 -58.46
N HIS A 720 -0.83 -27.93 -58.14
CA HIS A 720 0.25 -26.95 -58.00
C HIS A 720 1.30 -27.05 -59.12
N GLY A 721 1.24 -28.07 -59.98
CA GLY A 721 2.13 -28.23 -61.13
C GLY A 721 3.58 -28.63 -60.80
N ASN A 722 3.92 -28.70 -59.51
CA ASN A 722 5.25 -29.08 -59.01
C ASN A 722 5.18 -29.50 -57.52
N TYR A 723 6.32 -29.95 -56.98
CA TYR A 723 6.44 -30.35 -55.57
C TYR A 723 7.01 -29.27 -54.64
N GLY A 724 7.46 -28.11 -55.15
CA GLY A 724 8.34 -27.16 -54.45
C GLY A 724 7.84 -25.74 -54.39
#